data_AF-V6KSN5-F1
#
_entry.id   AF-V6KSN5-F1
#
_cell.length_a   1.000
_cell.length_b   1.000
_cell.length_c   1.000
_cell.angle_alpha   90.00
_cell.angle_beta   90.00
_cell.angle_gamma   90.00
#
_symmetry.space_group_name_H-M   'P 1'
#
loop_
_entity.id
_entity.type
_entity.pdbx_description
1 polymer ?
#
loop_
_entity_poly.entity_id
_entity_poly.type
_entity_poly.pdbx_seq_one_letter_code
_entity_poly.pdbx_strand_id
1 'polypeptide(L)'
;MPRRTVLTVLGAAPLAGTFAAAPAGAAELIGTTASATAADLPAAAAHWTFDEGSGTLAADSSGNGRTATLQGAAGWDTGKAGTHSLSLKAGGNATASGPALDTSKAFSVGAWVNLSQLGGYQTAVSIDGKAVSSFYLGLRDDTGTFAFARLGSDATQSAAVAAAASAPTTNTWTHLVGVSDPAAGVIRLYVNGVLEGETAYTAGWAGSGDTAIGRALYGGGHVDQWHGLIDDVWMFPSVLTSDQVAALAGVPVETTTPLLSVDAGNPAHAVSPILPGLMFEDINHSGEGGIYAELVQNRSMMASDTTPVHWSAVGAATLALDTATPLNTALNRSLKVVLPSSAGAGNRAGVSNDGFWGIPVRPGTSYTARLFAKASRRIGPLTVAIESADGRAVYASAHVPHIGTAFPGRPFELTLRTGSRTPVAGDARLTVTTADPAALGETLWLQHVSLFPPTYNNRPNGLRIDLMDKLVALKPKFLRFPGGNFVEGNTIATRFNWKNTIGPVWERPGHMDDAWGYWSTDGLGLLEYLEWVEDMHAQPVLAVYAGYSLKGEHVTGDALGPFVQDALDEIEYVTGPVTSTWGARRAADGHPEPFPLEFVEIGNEDWFDSSGSYDERFAAFYDAIKAKYPHLKLIATTSVTSRTPDLIDEHYYLAPSAAQASTHKYDNRDRNSTKVFVGEWAAQEGRPTPDLNAALGDAAWLAGLIRNSDQVLMECYAPLFSHVRNNVWATNLIAYDNLTSYVSPSYWAQHMLTSRLGNTVLPATARALPGLATVATRSGNRLYLAVVNCGTEKVTVPVELKGLAKGVKRQATATVLTGPSRATTNTLTEPGTLVPRTSSVTGAAASFTSTVPPLSVTVLELVLT
;
A
#
# COMPACT_ATOMS: atom_id res chain seq x y z
N MET A 1 -18.30 -9.84 17.86
CA MET A 1 -18.36 -8.53 18.56
C MET A 1 -18.57 -7.45 17.52
N PRO A 2 -19.44 -6.44 17.72
CA PRO A 2 -19.92 -5.60 16.64
C PRO A 2 -18.91 -4.50 16.29
N ARG A 3 -18.73 -4.33 14.97
CA ARG A 3 -17.82 -3.39 14.29
C ARG A 3 -18.34 -1.95 14.42
N ARG A 4 -17.45 -1.02 14.78
CA ARG A 4 -17.64 0.44 14.60
C ARG A 4 -16.60 0.93 13.61
N THR A 5 -17.06 1.35 12.44
CA THR A 5 -16.31 2.13 11.46
C THR A 5 -16.26 3.58 11.95
N VAL A 6 -15.08 4.17 12.08
CA VAL A 6 -14.89 5.55 12.54
C VAL A 6 -14.42 6.42 11.37
N LEU A 7 -15.21 7.46 11.09
CA LEU A 7 -14.89 8.57 10.19
C LEU A 7 -13.89 9.51 10.86
N THR A 8 -12.81 9.90 10.18
CA THR A 8 -11.84 10.90 10.62
C THR A 8 -12.24 12.32 10.19
N VAL A 9 -12.13 13.25 11.13
CA VAL A 9 -12.35 14.71 10.98
C VAL A 9 -10.97 15.38 11.03
N LEU A 10 -10.65 16.25 10.07
CA LEU A 10 -9.44 17.08 10.08
C LEU A 10 -9.81 18.56 10.09
N GLY A 11 -9.25 19.31 11.05
CA GLY A 11 -9.40 20.76 11.20
C GLY A 11 -8.26 21.52 10.54
N ALA A 12 -8.59 22.66 9.91
CA ALA A 12 -7.66 23.52 9.18
C ALA A 12 -7.23 24.75 10.00
N ALA A 13 -6.00 25.24 9.77
CA ALA A 13 -5.55 26.57 10.17
C ALA A 13 -4.77 27.25 9.00
N PRO A 14 -4.92 28.56 8.74
CA PRO A 14 -4.48 29.20 7.48
C PRO A 14 -3.25 30.10 7.64
N LEU A 15 -2.45 30.27 6.59
CA LEU A 15 -1.50 31.39 6.45
C LEU A 15 -1.45 31.90 5.01
N ALA A 16 -1.58 33.22 4.86
CA ALA A 16 -1.67 33.95 3.60
C ALA A 16 -0.30 34.55 3.21
N GLY A 17 -0.02 34.61 1.90
CA GLY A 17 1.11 35.35 1.34
C GLY A 17 0.91 35.62 -0.16
N THR A 18 0.91 36.90 -0.54
CA THR A 18 0.68 37.43 -1.90
C THR A 18 2.00 37.70 -2.61
N PHE A 19 2.18 37.28 -3.88
CA PHE A 19 3.17 37.88 -4.80
C PHE A 19 2.74 37.85 -6.27
N ALA A 20 3.20 38.87 -6.99
CA ALA A 20 2.71 39.38 -8.26
C ALA A 20 3.24 38.66 -9.52
N ALA A 21 2.46 38.75 -10.60
CA ALA A 21 2.69 38.17 -11.92
C ALA A 21 3.60 39.02 -12.83
N ALA A 22 4.27 38.36 -13.78
CA ALA A 22 4.91 38.95 -14.96
C ALA A 22 4.89 37.96 -16.15
N PRO A 23 4.96 38.44 -17.41
CA PRO A 23 3.99 38.08 -18.45
C PRO A 23 4.47 37.08 -19.52
N ALA A 24 3.49 36.51 -20.23
CA ALA A 24 3.63 35.61 -21.36
C ALA A 24 3.98 36.34 -22.67
N GLY A 25 4.83 35.71 -23.49
CA GLY A 25 5.04 36.05 -24.89
C GLY A 25 5.00 34.79 -25.74
N ALA A 26 3.89 34.57 -26.45
CA ALA A 26 3.71 33.52 -27.44
C ALA A 26 3.98 34.07 -28.85
N ALA A 27 4.67 33.30 -29.70
CA ALA A 27 4.80 33.58 -31.12
C ALA A 27 4.09 32.46 -31.90
N GLU A 28 3.11 32.85 -32.71
CA GLU A 28 2.28 32.01 -33.58
C GLU A 28 3.06 31.46 -34.78
N LEU A 29 2.71 30.23 -35.19
CA LEU A 29 2.97 29.70 -36.52
C LEU A 29 1.62 29.31 -37.14
N ILE A 30 1.27 30.04 -38.21
CA ILE A 30 -0.01 29.97 -38.91
C ILE A 30 0.00 28.76 -39.86
N GLY A 31 -0.95 27.84 -39.66
CA GLY A 31 -1.34 26.78 -40.58
C GLY A 31 -2.85 26.81 -40.78
N THR A 32 -3.27 26.89 -42.05
CA THR A 32 -4.64 27.13 -42.53
C THR A 32 -5.69 26.18 -41.92
N THR A 33 -6.69 26.73 -41.25
CA THR A 33 -7.85 26.03 -40.68
C THR A 33 -8.91 25.77 -41.74
N ALA A 34 -9.30 24.50 -41.90
CA ALA A 34 -10.62 24.18 -42.43
C ALA A 34 -11.65 24.56 -41.35
N SER A 35 -12.63 25.38 -41.70
CA SER A 35 -13.68 25.81 -40.78
C SER A 35 -14.58 24.62 -40.43
N ALA A 36 -14.35 23.99 -39.26
CA ALA A 36 -15.31 23.08 -38.67
C ALA A 36 -16.58 23.86 -38.34
N THR A 37 -17.72 23.46 -38.91
CA THR A 37 -19.03 23.98 -38.53
C THR A 37 -19.27 23.63 -37.06
N ALA A 38 -19.50 24.63 -36.20
CA ALA A 38 -19.82 24.42 -34.79
C ALA A 38 -21.02 23.47 -34.66
N ALA A 39 -20.93 22.46 -33.80
CA ALA A 39 -22.02 21.51 -33.58
C ALA A 39 -23.22 22.22 -32.94
N ASP A 40 -24.41 22.07 -33.51
CA ASP A 40 -25.63 22.64 -32.95
C ASP A 40 -25.94 22.02 -31.57
N LEU A 41 -26.13 22.87 -30.56
CA LEU A 41 -26.55 22.46 -29.22
C LEU A 41 -28.06 22.17 -29.18
N PRO A 42 -28.51 21.15 -28.43
CA PRO A 42 -29.94 20.90 -28.23
C PRO A 42 -30.58 21.99 -27.37
N ALA A 43 -31.92 22.05 -27.37
CA ALA A 43 -32.65 22.99 -26.52
C ALA A 43 -32.39 22.71 -25.02
N ALA A 44 -32.01 23.74 -24.28
CA ALA A 44 -31.79 23.67 -22.84
C ALA A 44 -33.13 23.70 -22.06
N ALA A 45 -33.18 22.97 -20.94
CA ALA A 45 -34.28 23.04 -19.98
C ALA A 45 -34.12 24.20 -18.97
N ALA A 46 -32.87 24.62 -18.73
CA ALA A 46 -32.52 25.83 -17.99
C ALA A 46 -31.14 26.33 -18.43
N HIS A 47 -30.95 27.65 -18.42
CA HIS A 47 -29.67 28.29 -18.71
C HIS A 47 -29.53 29.58 -17.89
N TRP A 48 -28.52 29.67 -17.03
CA TRP A 48 -28.22 30.87 -16.24
C TRP A 48 -26.85 31.42 -16.62
N THR A 49 -26.83 32.58 -17.29
CA THR A 49 -25.59 33.24 -17.71
C THR A 49 -24.91 33.98 -16.57
N PHE A 50 -25.63 34.31 -15.49
CA PHE A 50 -25.14 35.11 -14.38
C PHE A 50 -24.56 36.49 -14.77
N ASP A 51 -25.12 37.10 -15.82
CA ASP A 51 -24.70 38.39 -16.36
C ASP A 51 -25.39 39.62 -15.74
N GLU A 52 -26.28 39.44 -14.76
CA GLU A 52 -27.07 40.55 -14.20
C GLU A 52 -26.24 41.56 -13.39
N GLY A 53 -25.15 41.10 -12.75
CA GLY A 53 -24.18 41.93 -12.03
C GLY A 53 -24.69 42.64 -10.77
N SER A 54 -25.98 42.52 -10.44
CA SER A 54 -26.59 43.13 -9.25
C SER A 54 -27.91 42.46 -8.85
N GLY A 55 -28.38 42.72 -7.63
CA GLY A 55 -29.60 42.11 -7.09
C GLY A 55 -29.42 40.65 -6.68
N THR A 56 -30.53 39.94 -6.50
CA THR A 56 -30.55 38.55 -6.00
C THR A 56 -31.20 37.56 -6.97
N LEU A 57 -31.46 37.96 -8.21
CA LEU A 57 -32.12 37.11 -9.20
C LEU A 57 -31.18 36.89 -10.38
N ALA A 58 -31.09 35.64 -10.84
CA ALA A 58 -30.45 35.26 -12.09
C ALA A 58 -31.52 34.70 -13.04
N ALA A 59 -31.71 35.34 -14.19
CA ALA A 59 -32.73 35.00 -15.15
C ALA A 59 -32.39 33.70 -15.90
N ASP A 60 -33.44 32.96 -16.26
CA ASP A 60 -33.31 31.77 -17.12
C ASP A 60 -33.35 32.16 -18.59
N SER A 61 -32.19 32.14 -19.24
CA SER A 61 -31.96 32.46 -20.65
C SER A 61 -32.46 31.36 -21.59
N SER A 62 -32.87 30.19 -21.09
CA SER A 62 -33.48 29.13 -21.94
C SER A 62 -34.91 29.46 -22.37
N GLY A 63 -35.56 30.43 -21.71
CA GLY A 63 -36.95 30.81 -21.96
C GLY A 63 -37.99 29.96 -21.22
N ASN A 64 -37.57 29.06 -20.32
CA ASN A 64 -38.47 28.16 -19.57
C ASN A 64 -38.90 28.69 -18.19
N GLY A 65 -38.51 29.93 -17.85
CA GLY A 65 -38.96 30.62 -16.64
C GLY A 65 -38.37 30.09 -15.34
N ARG A 66 -37.19 29.44 -15.38
CA ARG A 66 -36.51 28.86 -14.22
C ARG A 66 -35.61 29.86 -13.48
N THR A 67 -36.09 31.06 -13.16
CA THR A 67 -35.28 32.08 -12.47
C THR A 67 -34.67 31.54 -11.17
N ALA A 68 -33.34 31.68 -11.02
CA ALA A 68 -32.64 31.32 -9.80
C ALA A 68 -32.55 32.52 -8.85
N THR A 69 -32.59 32.25 -7.55
CA THR A 69 -32.46 33.27 -6.50
C THR A 69 -31.16 33.04 -5.73
N LEU A 70 -30.31 34.07 -5.64
CA LEU A 70 -29.10 34.09 -4.83
C LEU A 70 -29.48 34.13 -3.34
N GLN A 71 -28.78 33.35 -2.54
CA GLN A 71 -29.01 33.17 -1.11
C GLN A 71 -27.72 33.33 -0.29
N GLY A 72 -27.88 33.70 0.98
CA GLY A 72 -26.77 33.77 1.94
C GLY A 72 -25.69 34.77 1.51
N ALA A 73 -24.44 34.31 1.46
CA ALA A 73 -23.27 35.12 1.08
C ALA A 73 -22.97 35.14 -0.43
N ALA A 74 -23.95 34.81 -1.29
CA ALA A 74 -23.80 34.86 -2.73
C ALA A 74 -23.81 36.32 -3.26
N GLY A 75 -23.03 36.56 -4.31
CA GLY A 75 -22.95 37.86 -4.98
C GLY A 75 -22.52 37.74 -6.43
N TRP A 76 -21.99 38.82 -6.99
CA TRP A 76 -21.57 38.92 -8.38
C TRP A 76 -20.07 39.22 -8.46
N ASP A 77 -19.38 38.64 -9.42
CA ASP A 77 -17.99 38.96 -9.76
C ASP A 77 -17.80 39.01 -11.29
N THR A 78 -16.56 39.09 -11.76
CA THR A 78 -16.21 39.07 -13.18
C THR A 78 -16.48 37.69 -13.78
N GLY A 79 -17.16 37.66 -14.92
CA GLY A 79 -17.51 36.45 -15.66
C GLY A 79 -16.38 35.82 -16.46
N LYS A 80 -16.57 34.56 -16.84
CA LYS A 80 -15.83 33.85 -17.89
C LYS A 80 -16.53 33.97 -19.24
N ALA A 81 -17.84 33.81 -19.26
CA ALA A 81 -18.69 33.92 -20.43
C ALA A 81 -19.70 35.04 -20.17
N GLY A 82 -19.54 36.16 -20.88
CA GLY A 82 -20.26 37.39 -20.56
C GLY A 82 -19.46 38.31 -19.64
N THR A 83 -20.16 39.17 -18.91
CA THR A 83 -19.59 40.24 -18.09
C THR A 83 -19.47 39.84 -16.62
N HIS A 84 -20.43 39.07 -16.10
CA HIS A 84 -20.51 38.74 -14.67
C HIS A 84 -20.55 37.24 -14.42
N SER A 85 -20.29 36.85 -13.16
CA SER A 85 -20.46 35.47 -12.67
C SER A 85 -21.10 35.47 -11.28
N LEU A 86 -21.57 34.30 -10.86
CA LEU A 86 -21.98 34.04 -9.49
C LEU A 86 -20.73 33.91 -8.59
N SER A 87 -20.62 34.79 -7.60
CA SER A 87 -19.57 34.73 -6.57
C SER A 87 -20.09 34.03 -5.32
N LEU A 88 -19.40 32.97 -4.90
CA LEU A 88 -19.79 32.14 -3.77
C LEU A 88 -18.71 32.11 -2.70
N LYS A 89 -19.10 32.58 -1.51
CA LYS A 89 -18.33 32.47 -0.26
C LYS A 89 -19.00 31.47 0.67
N ALA A 90 -18.38 31.20 1.82
CA ALA A 90 -18.95 30.30 2.82
C ALA A 90 -20.42 30.68 3.14
N GLY A 91 -21.33 29.73 2.90
CA GLY A 91 -22.78 29.90 3.11
C GLY A 91 -23.56 30.61 1.99
N GLY A 92 -22.95 30.93 0.84
CA GLY A 92 -23.64 31.51 -0.32
C GLY A 92 -24.03 30.48 -1.38
N ASN A 93 -25.22 30.56 -1.97
CA ASN A 93 -25.60 29.68 -3.09
C ASN A 93 -26.66 30.37 -3.97
N ALA A 94 -27.07 29.73 -5.07
CA ALA A 94 -28.28 30.11 -5.81
C ALA A 94 -29.19 28.90 -6.02
N THR A 95 -30.51 29.12 -6.03
CA THR A 95 -31.50 28.05 -6.21
C THR A 95 -32.61 28.46 -7.16
N ALA A 96 -32.97 27.57 -8.09
CA ALA A 96 -34.20 27.66 -8.86
C ALA A 96 -35.23 26.65 -8.34
N SER A 97 -36.49 27.09 -8.21
CA SER A 97 -37.54 26.27 -7.58
C SER A 97 -37.86 25.03 -8.41
N GLY A 98 -37.88 23.88 -7.74
CA GLY A 98 -38.10 22.56 -8.31
C GLY A 98 -37.00 22.05 -9.24
N PRO A 99 -37.13 20.81 -9.73
CA PRO A 99 -36.12 20.20 -10.57
C PRO A 99 -36.18 20.78 -11.98
N ALA A 100 -35.06 21.29 -12.49
CA ALA A 100 -34.93 21.75 -13.87
C ALA A 100 -34.90 20.60 -14.89
N LEU A 101 -34.56 19.38 -14.43
CA LEU A 101 -34.46 18.17 -15.25
C LEU A 101 -35.15 16.98 -14.57
N ASP A 102 -35.66 16.04 -15.37
CA ASP A 102 -36.04 14.71 -14.90
C ASP A 102 -34.81 13.79 -14.90
N THR A 103 -34.11 13.72 -13.76
CA THR A 103 -32.85 12.96 -13.64
C THR A 103 -33.04 11.43 -13.65
N SER A 104 -34.28 10.94 -13.74
CA SER A 104 -34.52 9.51 -14.02
C SER A 104 -34.25 9.14 -15.49
N LYS A 105 -34.17 10.15 -16.37
CA LYS A 105 -33.91 10.01 -17.80
C LYS A 105 -32.48 10.44 -18.15
N ALA A 106 -32.18 10.45 -19.45
CA ALA A 106 -30.95 11.00 -19.97
C ALA A 106 -30.88 12.53 -19.79
N PHE A 107 -29.73 13.05 -19.41
CA PHE A 107 -29.51 14.49 -19.28
C PHE A 107 -28.03 14.87 -19.32
N SER A 108 -27.77 16.16 -19.52
CA SER A 108 -26.44 16.76 -19.39
C SER A 108 -26.51 18.06 -18.60
N VAL A 109 -25.47 18.37 -17.83
CA VAL A 109 -25.36 19.59 -17.02
C VAL A 109 -23.97 20.18 -17.20
N GLY A 110 -23.87 21.48 -17.48
CA GLY A 110 -22.61 22.18 -17.73
C GLY A 110 -22.49 23.45 -16.89
N ALA A 111 -21.25 23.83 -16.54
CA ALA A 111 -20.96 25.10 -15.88
C ALA A 111 -19.49 25.50 -16.11
N TRP A 112 -19.21 26.79 -16.24
CA TRP A 112 -17.89 27.34 -15.98
C TRP A 112 -17.69 27.50 -14.48
N VAL A 113 -16.56 27.03 -13.97
CA VAL A 113 -16.28 27.07 -12.54
C VAL A 113 -14.87 27.59 -12.29
N ASN A 114 -14.68 28.28 -11.18
CA ASN A 114 -13.39 28.76 -10.71
C ASN A 114 -13.30 28.53 -9.20
N LEU A 115 -12.38 27.66 -8.77
CA LEU A 115 -12.18 27.33 -7.37
C LEU A 115 -11.19 28.31 -6.73
N SER A 116 -11.56 28.92 -5.62
CA SER A 116 -10.63 29.73 -4.82
C SER A 116 -9.72 28.88 -3.92
N GLN A 117 -10.11 27.64 -3.62
CA GLN A 117 -9.36 26.71 -2.78
C GLN A 117 -9.59 25.25 -3.20
N LEU A 118 -8.61 24.40 -2.91
CA LEU A 118 -8.73 22.94 -2.98
C LEU A 118 -9.04 22.39 -1.58
N GLY A 119 -9.62 21.19 -1.54
CA GLY A 119 -10.03 20.51 -0.30
C GLY A 119 -11.52 20.67 0.01
N GLY A 120 -12.05 19.66 0.70
CA GLY A 120 -13.48 19.47 0.91
C GLY A 120 -14.21 19.05 -0.36
N TYR A 121 -15.36 18.41 -0.18
CA TYR A 121 -16.31 18.24 -1.27
C TYR A 121 -16.93 19.60 -1.60
N GLN A 122 -17.01 19.95 -2.88
CA GLN A 122 -17.59 21.22 -3.35
C GLN A 122 -18.40 20.98 -4.62
N THR A 123 -19.70 21.26 -4.61
CA THR A 123 -20.61 20.98 -5.73
C THR A 123 -21.03 22.27 -6.42
N ALA A 124 -20.72 22.39 -7.72
CA ALA A 124 -21.10 23.53 -8.54
C ALA A 124 -22.59 23.48 -8.92
N VAL A 125 -23.10 22.31 -9.31
CA VAL A 125 -24.51 22.14 -9.69
C VAL A 125 -25.07 20.82 -9.18
N SER A 126 -26.29 20.84 -8.66
CA SER A 126 -27.04 19.67 -8.22
C SER A 126 -28.56 19.86 -8.34
N ILE A 127 -29.32 18.77 -8.19
CA ILE A 127 -30.77 18.82 -7.94
C ILE A 127 -31.06 18.02 -6.68
N ASP A 128 -31.84 18.57 -5.77
CA ASP A 128 -32.13 17.93 -4.49
C ASP A 128 -33.10 16.74 -4.60
N GLY A 129 -32.83 15.72 -3.79
CA GLY A 129 -33.82 14.75 -3.34
C GLY A 129 -34.36 15.15 -1.96
N LYS A 130 -34.76 14.16 -1.16
CA LYS A 130 -35.12 14.35 0.26
C LYS A 130 -33.95 14.09 1.18
N ALA A 131 -33.08 13.13 0.83
CA ALA A 131 -31.93 12.73 1.62
C ALA A 131 -30.61 13.10 0.93
N VAL A 132 -30.55 13.01 -0.39
CA VAL A 132 -29.33 13.25 -1.18
C VAL A 132 -29.67 14.01 -2.47
N SER A 133 -28.71 14.73 -3.06
CA SER A 133 -28.88 15.24 -4.42
C SER A 133 -28.84 14.11 -5.46
N SER A 134 -29.57 14.28 -6.57
CA SER A 134 -29.68 13.27 -7.64
C SER A 134 -28.44 13.18 -8.54
N PHE A 135 -27.60 14.21 -8.48
CA PHE A 135 -26.23 14.23 -9.00
C PHE A 135 -25.41 15.31 -8.29
N TYR A 136 -24.08 15.22 -8.44
CA TYR A 136 -23.10 16.17 -7.93
C TYR A 136 -22.11 16.44 -9.07
N LEU A 137 -22.06 17.68 -9.57
CA LEU A 137 -21.02 18.13 -10.51
C LEU A 137 -20.07 19.07 -9.75
N GLY A 138 -18.83 18.64 -9.48
CA GLY A 138 -17.92 19.45 -8.67
C GLY A 138 -16.63 18.76 -8.24
N LEU A 139 -15.96 19.31 -7.24
CA LEU A 139 -14.71 18.81 -6.65
C LEU A 139 -14.99 17.73 -5.59
N ARG A 140 -14.21 16.66 -5.63
CA ARG A 140 -14.19 15.66 -4.55
C ARG A 140 -12.99 15.84 -3.63
N ASP A 141 -13.23 15.66 -2.34
CA ASP A 141 -12.16 15.72 -1.33
C ASP A 141 -11.23 14.50 -1.39
N ASP A 142 -11.81 13.32 -1.56
CA ASP A 142 -11.09 12.05 -1.44
C ASP A 142 -10.06 11.82 -2.56
N THR A 143 -10.38 12.26 -3.79
CA THR A 143 -9.48 12.15 -4.96
C THR A 143 -8.76 13.45 -5.28
N GLY A 144 -9.22 14.59 -4.76
CA GLY A 144 -8.72 15.91 -5.12
C GLY A 144 -9.00 16.32 -6.58
N THR A 145 -9.92 15.65 -7.26
CA THR A 145 -10.24 15.87 -8.69
C THR A 145 -11.70 16.27 -8.90
N PHE A 146 -11.99 16.91 -10.03
CA PHE A 146 -13.38 17.14 -10.45
C PHE A 146 -14.09 15.81 -10.73
N ALA A 147 -15.40 15.76 -10.52
CA ALA A 147 -16.22 14.58 -10.71
C ALA A 147 -17.65 14.93 -11.13
N PHE A 148 -18.27 13.98 -11.83
CA PHE A 148 -19.73 13.87 -11.94
C PHE A 148 -20.16 12.59 -11.24
N ALA A 149 -20.95 12.71 -10.16
CA ALA A 149 -21.35 11.60 -9.31
C ALA A 149 -22.87 11.42 -9.27
N ARG A 150 -23.32 10.15 -9.25
CA ARG A 150 -24.74 9.78 -9.09
C ARG A 150 -24.90 8.62 -8.11
N LEU A 151 -25.90 8.71 -7.22
CA LEU A 151 -26.28 7.64 -6.30
C LEU A 151 -27.45 6.84 -6.89
N GLY A 152 -27.59 5.57 -6.51
CA GLY A 152 -28.61 4.67 -7.07
C GLY A 152 -30.05 4.96 -6.60
N SER A 153 -30.22 5.73 -5.54
CA SER A 153 -31.53 6.12 -5.00
C SER A 153 -31.42 7.39 -4.14
N ASP A 154 -32.55 7.93 -3.69
CA ASP A 154 -32.63 9.04 -2.73
C ASP A 154 -32.32 8.56 -1.29
N ALA A 155 -31.10 8.07 -1.09
CA ALA A 155 -30.59 7.56 0.18
C ALA A 155 -29.07 7.74 0.25
N THR A 156 -28.54 7.79 1.47
CA THR A 156 -27.10 7.82 1.73
C THR A 156 -26.47 6.48 1.38
N GLN A 157 -25.67 6.45 0.31
CA GLN A 157 -25.00 5.26 -0.21
C GLN A 157 -23.78 5.64 -1.06
N SER A 158 -23.01 4.64 -1.49
CA SER A 158 -21.94 4.83 -2.47
C SER A 158 -22.48 5.36 -3.80
N ALA A 159 -21.73 6.28 -4.40
CA ALA A 159 -22.02 6.86 -5.71
C ALA A 159 -21.26 6.11 -6.81
N ALA A 160 -21.84 6.06 -8.01
CA ALA A 160 -21.05 5.92 -9.23
C ALA A 160 -20.41 7.28 -9.53
N VAL A 161 -19.11 7.28 -9.82
CA VAL A 161 -18.31 8.51 -9.98
C VAL A 161 -17.53 8.46 -11.29
N ALA A 162 -17.81 9.40 -12.19
CA ALA A 162 -16.92 9.72 -13.31
C ALA A 162 -15.97 10.84 -12.85
N ALA A 163 -14.75 10.48 -12.48
CA ALA A 163 -13.72 11.41 -11.98
C ALA A 163 -12.80 11.89 -13.11
N ALA A 164 -12.31 13.12 -12.99
CA ALA A 164 -11.35 13.71 -13.91
C ALA A 164 -10.00 12.98 -13.84
N ALA A 165 -9.35 12.89 -15.00
CA ALA A 165 -7.99 12.36 -15.17
C ALA A 165 -6.93 13.48 -15.07
N SER A 166 -7.36 14.70 -14.76
CA SER A 166 -6.51 15.83 -14.48
C SER A 166 -6.81 16.43 -13.11
N ALA A 167 -5.79 17.00 -12.48
CA ALA A 167 -5.92 17.69 -11.21
C ALA A 167 -6.37 19.15 -11.45
N PRO A 168 -7.32 19.68 -10.67
CA PRO A 168 -7.84 21.04 -10.84
C PRO A 168 -6.81 22.10 -10.46
N THR A 169 -6.85 23.27 -11.08
CA THR A 169 -6.02 24.42 -10.68
C THR A 169 -6.92 25.50 -10.06
N THR A 170 -6.55 26.02 -8.90
CA THR A 170 -7.29 27.14 -8.28
C THR A 170 -7.14 28.42 -9.09
N ASN A 171 -8.10 29.33 -8.92
CA ASN A 171 -8.15 30.62 -9.58
C ASN A 171 -8.14 30.54 -11.12
N THR A 172 -8.50 29.38 -11.67
CA THR A 172 -8.52 29.10 -13.11
C THR A 172 -9.91 28.67 -13.53
N TRP A 173 -10.48 29.37 -14.51
CA TRP A 173 -11.76 28.99 -15.11
C TRP A 173 -11.66 27.64 -15.81
N THR A 174 -12.50 26.71 -15.40
CA THR A 174 -12.60 25.35 -15.93
C THR A 174 -14.05 25.09 -16.33
N HIS A 175 -14.28 24.56 -17.52
CA HIS A 175 -15.62 24.17 -17.94
C HIS A 175 -15.86 22.71 -17.57
N LEU A 176 -16.92 22.43 -16.81
CA LEU A 176 -17.32 21.08 -16.42
C LEU A 176 -18.61 20.70 -17.11
N VAL A 177 -18.69 19.49 -17.66
CA VAL A 177 -19.95 18.91 -18.15
C VAL A 177 -20.13 17.49 -17.63
N GLY A 178 -21.21 17.26 -16.89
CA GLY A 178 -21.68 15.93 -16.50
C GLY A 178 -22.73 15.43 -17.49
N VAL A 179 -22.60 14.18 -17.96
CA VAL A 179 -23.55 13.55 -18.87
C VAL A 179 -24.04 12.24 -18.27
N SER A 180 -25.36 12.06 -18.17
CA SER A 180 -25.99 10.82 -17.73
C SER A 180 -26.69 10.16 -18.91
N ASP A 181 -26.18 9.00 -19.33
CA ASP A 181 -26.63 8.25 -20.49
C ASP A 181 -27.10 6.85 -20.08
N PRO A 182 -28.35 6.71 -19.59
CA PRO A 182 -28.88 5.42 -19.18
C PRO A 182 -29.04 4.43 -20.34
N ALA A 183 -29.06 4.89 -21.60
CA ALA A 183 -29.13 4.02 -22.77
C ALA A 183 -27.79 3.32 -23.02
N ALA A 184 -26.67 4.04 -22.85
CA ALA A 184 -25.34 3.45 -22.83
C ALA A 184 -24.97 2.80 -21.48
N GLY A 185 -25.76 3.05 -20.43
CA GLY A 185 -25.53 2.52 -19.09
C GLY A 185 -24.33 3.16 -18.38
N VAL A 186 -24.04 4.44 -18.67
CA VAL A 186 -22.88 5.16 -18.12
C VAL A 186 -23.20 6.60 -17.73
N ILE A 187 -22.35 7.15 -16.87
CA ILE A 187 -22.21 8.60 -16.68
C ILE A 187 -20.81 9.04 -17.10
N ARG A 188 -20.68 10.29 -17.55
CA ARG A 188 -19.42 10.87 -18.03
C ARG A 188 -19.15 12.23 -17.41
N LEU A 189 -17.88 12.57 -17.27
CA LEU A 189 -17.39 13.91 -16.96
C LEU A 189 -16.49 14.39 -18.10
N TYR A 190 -16.77 15.61 -18.56
CA TYR A 190 -15.89 16.36 -19.43
C TYR A 190 -15.31 17.57 -18.68
N VAL A 191 -14.04 17.83 -18.90
CA VAL A 191 -13.31 18.99 -18.36
C VAL A 191 -12.71 19.76 -19.54
N ASN A 192 -13.04 21.05 -19.66
CA ASN A 192 -12.62 21.90 -20.78
C ASN A 192 -12.90 21.29 -22.17
N GLY A 193 -14.05 20.63 -22.32
CA GLY A 193 -14.46 19.98 -23.56
C GLY A 193 -13.93 18.55 -23.76
N VAL A 194 -12.98 18.10 -22.95
CA VAL A 194 -12.32 16.79 -23.07
C VAL A 194 -13.00 15.76 -22.19
N LEU A 195 -13.28 14.56 -22.71
CA LEU A 195 -13.78 13.44 -21.91
C LEU A 195 -12.69 12.96 -20.94
N GLU A 196 -12.90 13.14 -19.64
CA GLU A 196 -11.90 12.77 -18.63
C GLU A 196 -12.34 11.62 -17.72
N GLY A 197 -13.65 11.45 -17.51
CA GLY A 197 -14.20 10.37 -16.69
C GLY A 197 -15.37 9.67 -17.36
N GLU A 198 -15.44 8.36 -17.22
CA GLU A 198 -16.60 7.54 -17.59
C GLU A 198 -16.73 6.39 -16.59
N THR A 199 -17.94 6.10 -16.13
CA THR A 199 -18.22 4.93 -15.29
C THR A 199 -19.59 4.35 -15.58
N ALA A 200 -19.74 3.05 -15.33
CA ALA A 200 -21.02 2.37 -15.42
C ALA A 200 -22.01 2.93 -14.40
N TYR A 201 -23.25 3.18 -14.85
CA TYR A 201 -24.36 3.62 -14.02
C TYR A 201 -25.68 3.41 -14.78
N THR A 202 -26.59 2.63 -14.20
CA THR A 202 -27.87 2.28 -14.83
C THR A 202 -29.10 2.68 -14.01
N ALA A 203 -28.90 3.23 -12.81
CA ALA A 203 -30.02 3.59 -11.94
C ALA A 203 -30.75 4.84 -12.45
N GLY A 204 -32.08 4.79 -12.46
CA GLY A 204 -32.92 5.92 -12.88
C GLY A 204 -33.79 6.38 -11.72
N TRP A 205 -33.45 7.52 -11.11
CA TRP A 205 -34.34 8.19 -10.16
C TRP A 205 -34.31 9.72 -10.34
N ALA A 206 -35.45 10.34 -10.08
CA ALA A 206 -35.66 11.77 -10.26
C ALA A 206 -35.46 12.52 -8.94
N GLY A 207 -34.54 13.49 -8.94
CA GLY A 207 -34.52 14.53 -7.92
C GLY A 207 -35.88 15.25 -7.90
N SER A 208 -36.37 15.56 -6.70
CA SER A 208 -37.72 16.11 -6.51
C SER A 208 -37.74 17.51 -5.91
N GLY A 209 -36.60 17.97 -5.39
CA GLY A 209 -36.42 19.28 -4.79
C GLY A 209 -35.86 20.31 -5.78
N ASP A 210 -35.33 21.39 -5.22
CA ASP A 210 -34.84 22.53 -5.97
C ASP A 210 -33.56 22.20 -6.75
N THR A 211 -33.36 22.93 -7.84
CA THR A 211 -32.08 22.96 -8.56
C THR A 211 -31.15 23.91 -7.82
N ALA A 212 -30.00 23.41 -7.38
CA ALA A 212 -29.04 24.16 -6.58
C ALA A 212 -27.75 24.42 -7.35
N ILE A 213 -27.24 25.64 -7.22
CA ILE A 213 -25.99 26.10 -7.81
C ILE A 213 -25.10 26.55 -6.66
N GLY A 214 -23.96 25.88 -6.50
CA GLY A 214 -22.98 26.16 -5.46
C GLY A 214 -23.10 25.36 -4.17
N ARG A 215 -23.94 24.31 -4.13
CA ARG A 215 -24.08 23.38 -3.00
C ARG A 215 -24.74 22.07 -3.42
N ALA A 216 -24.80 21.09 -2.52
CA ALA A 216 -25.59 19.85 -2.64
C ALA A 216 -26.40 19.54 -1.37
N LEU A 217 -27.08 18.40 -1.37
CA LEU A 217 -27.81 17.80 -0.24
C LEU A 217 -27.24 16.41 0.05
N TYR A 218 -26.92 16.09 1.30
CA TYR A 218 -26.49 14.75 1.72
C TYR A 218 -26.91 14.47 3.17
N GLY A 219 -27.42 13.27 3.44
CA GLY A 219 -27.94 12.91 4.77
C GLY A 219 -29.11 13.80 5.22
N GLY A 220 -29.81 14.45 4.29
CA GLY A 220 -30.88 15.42 4.56
C GLY A 220 -30.42 16.83 4.92
N GLY A 221 -29.11 17.11 4.91
CA GLY A 221 -28.54 18.44 5.16
C GLY A 221 -27.86 19.03 3.92
N HIS A 222 -27.82 20.37 3.82
CA HIS A 222 -27.04 21.03 2.77
C HIS A 222 -25.54 20.88 3.04
N VAL A 223 -24.81 20.46 2.01
CA VAL A 223 -23.36 20.17 2.06
C VAL A 223 -22.67 20.66 0.79
N ASP A 224 -21.39 20.36 0.65
CA ASP A 224 -20.57 20.56 -0.55
C ASP A 224 -20.61 22.00 -1.07
N GLN A 225 -20.45 22.94 -0.15
CA GLN A 225 -20.47 24.35 -0.45
C GLN A 225 -19.36 24.71 -1.44
N TRP A 226 -19.70 25.38 -2.54
CA TRP A 226 -18.70 25.87 -3.49
C TRP A 226 -18.02 27.13 -2.97
N HIS A 227 -16.69 27.20 -3.12
CA HIS A 227 -15.87 28.35 -2.75
C HIS A 227 -15.17 28.91 -3.99
N GLY A 228 -15.72 29.98 -4.55
CA GLY A 228 -15.17 30.63 -5.74
C GLY A 228 -16.27 31.15 -6.65
N LEU A 229 -16.06 31.06 -7.96
CA LEU A 229 -16.98 31.60 -8.96
C LEU A 229 -17.64 30.47 -9.76
N ILE A 230 -18.89 30.68 -10.18
CA ILE A 230 -19.63 29.82 -11.11
C ILE A 230 -20.26 30.71 -12.17
N ASP A 231 -20.23 30.27 -13.41
CA ASP A 231 -20.72 31.03 -14.55
C ASP A 231 -21.34 30.12 -15.61
N ASP A 232 -22.23 30.69 -16.43
CA ASP A 232 -22.86 30.05 -17.60
C ASP A 232 -23.30 28.60 -17.37
N VAL A 233 -24.30 28.42 -16.49
CA VAL A 233 -24.82 27.10 -16.09
C VAL A 233 -25.89 26.63 -17.07
N TRP A 234 -25.66 25.47 -17.68
CA TRP A 234 -26.56 24.85 -18.66
C TRP A 234 -27.14 23.52 -18.17
N MET A 235 -28.42 23.27 -18.46
CA MET A 235 -29.08 22.00 -18.18
C MET A 235 -29.85 21.50 -19.40
N PHE A 236 -29.49 20.33 -19.92
CA PHE A 236 -30.08 19.74 -21.13
C PHE A 236 -30.85 18.45 -20.80
N PRO A 237 -32.09 18.28 -21.29
CA PRO A 237 -32.86 17.05 -21.12
C PRO A 237 -32.45 15.93 -22.11
N SER A 238 -31.18 15.93 -22.53
CA SER A 238 -30.60 15.02 -23.50
C SER A 238 -29.12 14.76 -23.22
N VAL A 239 -28.59 13.71 -23.81
CA VAL A 239 -27.15 13.42 -23.85
C VAL A 239 -26.47 14.37 -24.83
N LEU A 240 -25.42 15.08 -24.40
CA LEU A 240 -24.54 15.82 -25.31
C LEU A 240 -23.46 14.91 -25.89
N THR A 241 -23.14 15.10 -27.16
CA THR A 241 -21.97 14.48 -27.80
C THR A 241 -20.67 15.20 -27.42
N SER A 242 -19.52 14.55 -27.60
CA SER A 242 -18.21 15.19 -27.37
C SER A 242 -18.03 16.49 -28.17
N ASP A 243 -18.51 16.53 -29.42
CA ASP A 243 -18.41 17.72 -30.27
C ASP A 243 -19.29 18.86 -29.76
N GLN A 244 -20.49 18.55 -29.24
CA GLN A 244 -21.36 19.53 -28.59
C GLN A 244 -20.76 20.03 -27.30
N VAL A 245 -20.13 19.16 -26.50
CA VAL A 245 -19.43 19.56 -25.27
C VAL A 245 -18.20 20.42 -25.58
N ALA A 246 -17.47 20.12 -26.65
CA ALA A 246 -16.37 20.95 -27.13
C ALA A 246 -16.85 22.34 -27.58
N ALA A 247 -17.96 22.39 -28.33
CA ALA A 247 -18.61 23.64 -28.74
C ALA A 247 -19.04 24.47 -27.53
N LEU A 248 -19.65 23.84 -26.52
CA LEU A 248 -20.07 24.49 -25.27
C LEU A 248 -18.88 25.05 -24.48
N ALA A 249 -17.74 24.34 -24.47
CA ALA A 249 -16.50 24.80 -23.84
C ALA A 249 -15.73 25.85 -24.67
N GLY A 250 -16.14 26.12 -25.92
CA GLY A 250 -15.44 27.03 -26.83
C GLY A 250 -14.06 26.51 -27.29
N VAL A 251 -13.87 25.19 -27.40
CA VAL A 251 -12.61 24.56 -27.81
C VAL A 251 -12.73 23.81 -29.14
N PRO A 252 -11.66 23.71 -29.95
CA PRO A 252 -11.69 22.91 -31.18
C PRO A 252 -11.87 21.42 -30.91
N VAL A 253 -12.69 20.74 -31.72
CA VAL A 253 -12.98 19.30 -31.58
C VAL A 253 -11.70 18.45 -31.64
N GLU A 254 -10.68 18.85 -32.43
CA GLU A 254 -9.42 18.11 -32.51
C GLU A 254 -8.66 18.06 -31.18
N THR A 255 -8.89 19.04 -30.30
CA THR A 255 -8.29 19.08 -28.96
C THR A 255 -8.95 18.15 -27.97
N THR A 256 -10.08 17.52 -28.34
CA THR A 256 -10.86 16.61 -27.50
C THR A 256 -10.80 15.16 -27.98
N THR A 257 -9.95 14.84 -28.97
CA THR A 257 -9.77 13.48 -29.49
C THR A 257 -8.74 12.66 -28.68
N PRO A 258 -8.89 11.31 -28.64
CA PRO A 258 -8.00 10.41 -27.91
C PRO A 258 -6.52 10.57 -28.29
N LEU A 259 -5.64 10.80 -27.31
CA LEU A 259 -4.19 10.91 -27.50
C LEU A 259 -3.42 10.54 -26.23
N LEU A 260 -2.40 9.70 -26.38
CA LEU A 260 -1.33 9.57 -25.39
C LEU A 260 -0.14 10.42 -25.84
N SER A 261 0.25 11.43 -25.07
CA SER A 261 1.42 12.24 -25.39
C SER A 261 2.45 12.19 -24.27
N VAL A 262 3.73 12.17 -24.63
CA VAL A 262 4.87 12.29 -23.69
C VAL A 262 5.78 13.41 -24.17
N ASP A 263 6.08 14.36 -23.29
CA ASP A 263 7.05 15.42 -23.57
C ASP A 263 8.45 14.99 -23.14
N ALA A 264 9.26 14.54 -24.12
CA ALA A 264 10.65 14.15 -23.88
C ALA A 264 11.61 15.35 -23.92
N GLY A 265 11.16 16.52 -24.41
CA GLY A 265 11.94 17.74 -24.52
C GLY A 265 11.94 18.57 -23.24
N ASN A 266 10.86 18.47 -22.44
CA ASN A 266 10.70 19.19 -21.18
C ASN A 266 10.53 18.22 -20.00
N PRO A 267 11.62 17.60 -19.48
CA PRO A 267 11.54 16.73 -18.32
C PRO A 267 11.01 17.46 -17.08
N ALA A 268 10.22 16.78 -16.24
CA ALA A 268 9.58 17.38 -15.08
C ALA A 268 10.55 17.48 -13.88
N HIS A 269 10.97 16.33 -13.34
CA HIS A 269 11.89 16.24 -12.21
C HIS A 269 12.61 14.88 -12.18
N ALA A 270 13.62 14.75 -11.33
CA ALA A 270 14.26 13.46 -11.08
C ALA A 270 13.29 12.50 -10.37
N VAL A 271 13.37 11.22 -10.70
CA VAL A 271 12.72 10.16 -9.90
C VAL A 271 13.48 10.01 -8.59
N SER A 272 12.78 9.91 -7.46
CA SER A 272 13.43 9.64 -6.17
C SER A 272 14.27 8.36 -6.24
N PRO A 273 15.57 8.40 -5.91
CA PRO A 273 16.45 7.23 -6.00
C PRO A 273 16.14 6.15 -4.95
N ILE A 274 15.33 6.48 -3.94
CA ILE A 274 14.94 5.62 -2.83
C ILE A 274 13.46 5.20 -2.92
N LEU A 275 12.79 5.43 -4.06
CA LEU A 275 11.34 5.30 -4.21
C LEU A 275 10.78 3.91 -3.82
N PRO A 276 11.08 2.80 -4.53
CA PRO A 276 10.45 1.52 -4.20
C PRO A 276 11.15 0.82 -3.05
N GLY A 277 10.41 0.42 -2.02
CA GLY A 277 10.91 -0.41 -0.91
C GLY A 277 9.96 -1.53 -0.52
N LEU A 278 10.26 -2.14 0.62
CA LEU A 278 9.45 -3.20 1.23
C LEU A 278 9.04 -2.77 2.64
N MET A 279 7.81 -3.10 3.02
CA MET A 279 7.34 -3.01 4.40
C MET A 279 7.31 -4.42 4.99
N PHE A 280 7.85 -4.58 6.19
CA PHE A 280 7.77 -5.84 6.92
C PHE A 280 7.34 -5.64 8.37
N GLU A 281 6.36 -6.43 8.76
CA GLU A 281 6.00 -6.76 10.13
C GLU A 281 5.69 -8.26 10.21
N ASP A 282 5.74 -8.86 11.40
CA ASP A 282 5.35 -10.27 11.59
C ASP A 282 3.82 -10.39 11.66
N ILE A 283 3.18 -10.56 10.49
CA ILE A 283 1.73 -10.72 10.30
C ILE A 283 1.50 -11.94 9.39
N ASN A 284 0.41 -12.69 9.58
CA ASN A 284 0.09 -13.86 8.75
C ASN A 284 1.20 -14.94 8.75
N HIS A 285 2.00 -15.03 9.83
CA HIS A 285 3.22 -15.84 9.90
C HIS A 285 4.31 -15.41 8.91
N SER A 286 4.38 -14.12 8.54
CA SER A 286 5.38 -13.58 7.62
C SER A 286 6.81 -13.72 8.15
N GLY A 287 7.01 -13.60 9.46
CA GLY A 287 8.25 -13.89 10.18
C GLY A 287 8.28 -15.35 10.63
N GLU A 288 7.70 -15.63 11.80
CA GLU A 288 7.60 -16.97 12.38
C GLU A 288 6.82 -17.94 11.48
N GLY A 289 7.52 -18.86 10.81
CA GLY A 289 6.94 -19.80 9.84
C GLY A 289 6.94 -19.29 8.39
N GLY A 290 7.49 -18.11 8.15
CA GLY A 290 7.56 -17.45 6.85
C GLY A 290 8.98 -17.22 6.37
N ILE A 291 9.39 -15.95 6.28
CA ILE A 291 10.71 -15.54 5.81
C ILE A 291 11.81 -16.01 6.75
N TYR A 292 11.54 -16.12 8.04
CA TYR A 292 12.46 -16.70 9.01
C TYR A 292 12.45 -18.23 8.89
N ALA A 293 13.61 -18.83 8.62
CA ALA A 293 13.68 -20.22 8.15
C ALA A 293 13.57 -21.30 9.25
N GLU A 294 13.27 -20.93 10.49
CA GLU A 294 13.02 -21.88 11.58
C GLU A 294 11.80 -22.75 11.25
N LEU A 295 11.94 -24.07 11.44
CA LEU A 295 10.88 -25.04 11.13
C LEU A 295 10.17 -25.56 12.39
N VAL A 296 10.69 -25.29 13.58
CA VAL A 296 10.11 -25.73 14.85
C VAL A 296 9.27 -24.60 15.46
N GLN A 297 7.95 -24.81 15.49
CA GLN A 297 7.03 -23.86 16.09
C GLN A 297 7.11 -23.95 17.62
N ASN A 298 7.09 -22.80 18.31
CA ASN A 298 7.26 -22.73 19.76
C ASN A 298 8.53 -23.48 20.26
N ARG A 299 9.65 -23.30 19.53
CA ARG A 299 10.96 -23.91 19.83
C ARG A 299 11.48 -23.66 21.25
N SER A 300 11.07 -22.53 21.85
CA SER A 300 11.51 -22.04 23.16
C SER A 300 10.55 -22.36 24.31
N MET A 301 9.41 -23.01 24.03
CA MET A 301 8.38 -23.35 25.02
C MET A 301 7.74 -22.13 25.72
N MET A 302 7.83 -20.95 25.12
CA MET A 302 7.39 -19.70 25.75
C MET A 302 5.98 -19.25 25.32
N ALA A 303 5.38 -19.88 24.30
CA ALA A 303 4.07 -19.48 23.76
C ALA A 303 2.88 -19.68 24.71
N SER A 304 3.05 -20.38 25.84
CA SER A 304 2.02 -20.56 26.86
C SER A 304 2.65 -20.81 28.21
N ASP A 305 1.99 -20.32 29.26
CA ASP A 305 2.47 -20.54 30.62
C ASP A 305 2.21 -21.95 31.16
N THR A 306 1.21 -22.65 30.62
CA THR A 306 0.67 -23.87 31.22
C THR A 306 0.72 -25.07 30.28
N THR A 307 0.73 -24.83 28.97
CA THR A 307 0.54 -25.88 27.97
C THR A 307 1.73 -25.93 27.01
N PRO A 308 2.30 -27.11 26.71
CA PRO A 308 3.36 -27.24 25.71
C PRO A 308 2.78 -27.19 24.29
N VAL A 309 2.30 -26.01 23.87
CA VAL A 309 1.65 -25.79 22.55
C VAL A 309 2.59 -26.22 21.42
N HIS A 310 2.07 -26.92 20.39
CA HIS A 310 2.83 -27.53 19.27
C HIS A 310 3.71 -28.73 19.63
N TRP A 311 3.71 -29.17 20.89
CA TRP A 311 4.46 -30.35 21.32
C TRP A 311 3.52 -31.49 21.70
N SER A 312 3.77 -32.67 21.11
CA SER A 312 2.99 -33.88 21.34
C SER A 312 3.87 -35.02 21.83
N ALA A 313 3.31 -35.89 22.67
CA ALA A 313 4.02 -37.07 23.15
C ALA A 313 4.23 -38.09 22.02
N VAL A 314 5.41 -38.71 22.00
CA VAL A 314 5.68 -39.91 21.18
C VAL A 314 5.79 -41.10 22.11
N GLY A 315 5.10 -42.19 21.78
CA GLY A 315 4.97 -43.35 22.65
C GLY A 315 4.09 -43.03 23.87
N ALA A 316 4.39 -43.63 25.01
CA ALA A 316 3.65 -43.43 26.27
C ALA A 316 4.29 -42.35 27.18
N ALA A 317 4.98 -41.36 26.60
CA ALA A 317 5.54 -40.24 27.35
C ALA A 317 4.43 -39.26 27.81
N THR A 318 4.70 -38.51 28.88
CA THR A 318 3.82 -37.41 29.32
C THR A 318 4.59 -36.09 29.35
N LEU A 319 3.89 -35.00 29.02
CA LEU A 319 4.48 -33.67 28.82
C LEU A 319 3.95 -32.66 29.83
N ALA A 320 4.83 -31.78 30.30
CA ALA A 320 4.48 -30.60 31.07
C ALA A 320 5.52 -29.50 30.85
N LEU A 321 5.14 -28.25 31.11
CA LEU A 321 6.12 -27.16 31.26
C LEU A 321 6.67 -27.16 32.69
N ASP A 322 7.99 -26.96 32.83
CA ASP A 322 8.68 -26.95 34.13
C ASP A 322 9.50 -25.66 34.30
N THR A 323 9.10 -24.82 35.26
CA THR A 323 9.78 -23.57 35.63
C THR A 323 10.87 -23.77 36.69
N ALA A 324 10.96 -24.95 37.32
CA ALA A 324 12.01 -25.27 38.29
C ALA A 324 13.32 -25.71 37.60
N THR A 325 13.24 -26.10 36.33
CA THR A 325 14.39 -26.51 35.52
C THR A 325 14.50 -25.66 34.25
N PRO A 326 14.66 -24.33 34.34
CA PRO A 326 14.81 -23.47 33.17
C PRO A 326 16.18 -23.68 32.50
N LEU A 327 16.32 -23.23 31.24
CA LEU A 327 17.65 -23.16 30.61
C LEU A 327 18.43 -21.96 31.16
N ASN A 328 17.79 -20.81 31.25
CA ASN A 328 18.35 -19.56 31.77
C ASN A 328 17.22 -18.61 32.20
N THR A 329 17.54 -17.38 32.56
CA THR A 329 16.57 -16.39 33.03
C THR A 329 15.62 -15.88 31.94
N ALA A 330 16.03 -15.90 30.67
CA ALA A 330 15.18 -15.51 29.54
C ALA A 330 14.23 -16.66 29.14
N LEU A 331 14.79 -17.85 28.93
CA LEU A 331 14.05 -19.08 28.69
C LEU A 331 13.75 -19.78 30.02
N ASN A 332 12.82 -19.17 30.76
CA ASN A 332 12.53 -19.42 32.17
C ASN A 332 11.72 -20.70 32.47
N ARG A 333 11.58 -21.58 31.49
CA ARG A 333 10.96 -22.91 31.62
C ARG A 333 11.63 -23.90 30.69
N SER A 334 11.27 -25.16 30.78
CA SER A 334 11.63 -26.19 29.81
C SER A 334 10.49 -27.17 29.60
N LEU A 335 10.55 -27.92 28.50
CA LEU A 335 9.63 -29.02 28.25
C LEU A 335 10.07 -30.25 29.06
N LYS A 336 9.32 -30.58 30.10
CA LYS A 336 9.50 -31.79 30.90
C LYS A 336 8.79 -32.96 30.23
N VAL A 337 9.54 -34.01 29.96
CA VAL A 337 9.11 -35.23 29.28
C VAL A 337 9.35 -36.41 30.22
N VAL A 338 8.30 -36.97 30.79
CA VAL A 338 8.41 -38.17 31.63
C VAL A 338 8.31 -39.40 30.72
N LEU A 339 9.35 -40.20 30.71
CA LEU A 339 9.45 -41.41 29.90
C LEU A 339 8.70 -42.57 30.60
N PRO A 340 8.10 -43.50 29.84
CA PRO A 340 7.30 -44.56 30.42
C PRO A 340 8.15 -45.52 31.26
N SER A 341 7.53 -46.13 32.27
CA SER A 341 8.18 -47.13 33.14
C SER A 341 8.34 -48.50 32.48
N SER A 342 7.70 -48.74 31.35
CA SER A 342 7.81 -49.96 30.55
C SER A 342 7.92 -49.64 29.06
N ALA A 343 8.58 -50.54 28.31
CA ALA A 343 8.64 -50.43 26.86
C ALA A 343 7.23 -50.72 26.27
N GLY A 344 6.61 -49.69 25.69
CA GLY A 344 5.32 -49.79 24.99
C GLY A 344 5.47 -50.08 23.50
N ALA A 345 4.34 -50.14 22.78
CA ALA A 345 4.32 -50.32 21.33
C ALA A 345 5.16 -49.23 20.62
N GLY A 346 6.11 -49.64 19.78
CA GLY A 346 7.00 -48.73 19.02
C GLY A 346 8.43 -48.59 19.58
N ASN A 347 8.75 -49.18 20.75
CA ASN A 347 10.10 -49.26 21.34
C ASN A 347 10.86 -47.92 21.51
N ARG A 348 10.19 -46.77 21.45
CA ARG A 348 10.77 -45.46 21.72
C ARG A 348 9.76 -44.52 22.37
N ALA A 349 10.26 -43.55 23.14
CA ALA A 349 9.44 -42.53 23.78
C ALA A 349 10.11 -41.15 23.69
N GLY A 350 9.31 -40.08 23.72
CA GLY A 350 9.82 -38.71 23.66
C GLY A 350 8.75 -37.74 23.20
N VAL A 351 9.13 -36.82 22.30
CA VAL A 351 8.26 -35.74 21.81
C VAL A 351 8.31 -35.58 20.31
N SER A 352 7.28 -34.94 19.76
CA SER A 352 7.24 -34.43 18.41
C SER A 352 6.76 -32.98 18.36
N ASN A 353 7.23 -32.25 17.35
CA ASN A 353 6.73 -30.92 16.98
C ASN A 353 6.23 -30.96 15.53
N ASP A 354 5.04 -30.40 15.31
CA ASP A 354 4.36 -30.36 14.01
C ASP A 354 4.90 -29.28 13.05
N GLY A 355 5.74 -28.38 13.54
CA GLY A 355 6.19 -27.22 12.78
C GLY A 355 5.04 -26.29 12.43
N PHE A 356 5.26 -25.36 11.50
CA PHE A 356 4.24 -24.44 11.03
C PHE A 356 3.31 -25.15 10.01
N TRP A 357 2.31 -25.90 10.49
CA TRP A 357 1.47 -26.80 9.68
C TRP A 357 2.24 -27.88 8.91
N GLY A 358 3.44 -28.23 9.37
CA GLY A 358 4.32 -29.22 8.78
C GLY A 358 5.76 -28.73 8.58
N ILE A 359 6.66 -29.69 8.41
CA ILE A 359 8.08 -29.48 8.10
C ILE A 359 8.33 -29.88 6.64
N PRO A 360 8.92 -29.00 5.81
CA PRO A 360 9.21 -29.34 4.43
C PRO A 360 10.41 -30.27 4.30
N VAL A 361 10.20 -31.35 3.54
CA VAL A 361 11.19 -32.37 3.20
C VAL A 361 11.44 -32.34 1.71
N ARG A 362 12.72 -32.27 1.33
CA ARG A 362 13.18 -32.38 -0.06
C ARG A 362 14.33 -33.40 -0.15
N PRO A 363 14.48 -34.12 -1.27
CA PRO A 363 15.60 -35.04 -1.46
C PRO A 363 16.95 -34.33 -1.48
N GLY A 364 17.97 -34.95 -0.87
CA GLY A 364 19.35 -34.43 -0.85
C GLY A 364 19.57 -33.18 0.01
N THR A 365 18.65 -32.85 0.91
CA THR A 365 18.71 -31.66 1.77
C THR A 365 19.43 -31.97 3.08
N SER A 366 20.28 -31.04 3.51
CA SER A 366 20.87 -31.05 4.85
C SER A 366 20.17 -30.03 5.73
N TYR A 367 19.71 -30.47 6.90
CA TYR A 367 19.10 -29.65 7.93
C TYR A 367 20.04 -29.56 9.13
N THR A 368 20.06 -28.41 9.78
CA THR A 368 20.79 -28.18 11.02
C THR A 368 19.81 -28.19 12.18
N ALA A 369 19.92 -29.19 13.06
CA ALA A 369 19.15 -29.26 14.28
C ALA A 369 19.99 -28.80 15.48
N ARG A 370 19.38 -28.01 16.37
CA ARG A 370 19.99 -27.59 17.64
C ARG A 370 19.05 -27.88 18.79
N LEU A 371 19.57 -28.37 19.91
CA LEU A 371 18.76 -28.58 21.12
C LEU A 371 19.60 -28.53 22.40
N PHE A 372 19.01 -28.00 23.47
CA PHE A 372 19.47 -28.25 24.83
C PHE A 372 18.66 -29.40 25.42
N ALA A 373 19.38 -30.39 25.96
CA ALA A 373 18.77 -31.56 26.56
C ALA A 373 19.53 -31.99 27.82
N LYS A 374 18.78 -32.35 28.87
CA LYS A 374 19.30 -33.04 30.07
C LYS A 374 18.29 -34.07 30.56
N ALA A 375 18.70 -35.01 31.39
CA ALA A 375 17.80 -35.98 32.00
C ALA A 375 18.05 -36.15 33.51
N SER A 376 17.15 -36.84 34.21
CA SER A 376 17.26 -37.11 35.65
C SER A 376 18.48 -37.98 35.97
N ARG A 377 18.91 -38.77 34.99
CA ARG A 377 20.20 -39.44 34.96
C ARG A 377 20.83 -39.38 33.58
N ARG A 378 22.08 -39.81 33.47
CA ARG A 378 22.72 -40.00 32.16
C ARG A 378 22.00 -41.09 31.37
N ILE A 379 21.49 -40.74 30.20
CA ILE A 379 20.79 -41.63 29.25
C ILE A 379 21.31 -41.41 27.83
N GLY A 380 21.05 -42.34 26.92
CA GLY A 380 21.31 -42.16 25.49
C GLY A 380 21.27 -43.46 24.68
N PRO A 381 21.05 -43.38 23.37
CA PRO A 381 21.05 -42.16 22.56
C PRO A 381 19.71 -41.41 22.56
N LEU A 382 19.77 -40.12 22.25
CA LEU A 382 18.62 -39.30 21.87
C LEU A 382 18.62 -39.12 20.35
N THR A 383 17.61 -39.63 19.67
CA THR A 383 17.43 -39.53 18.22
C THR A 383 16.59 -38.31 17.88
N VAL A 384 17.13 -37.43 17.04
CA VAL A 384 16.42 -36.32 16.42
C VAL A 384 16.13 -36.71 14.97
N ALA A 385 14.85 -36.70 14.58
CA ALA A 385 14.43 -37.19 13.27
C ALA A 385 13.31 -36.36 12.65
N ILE A 386 13.37 -36.18 11.32
CA ILE A 386 12.26 -35.68 10.51
C ILE A 386 11.51 -36.90 9.98
N GLU A 387 10.22 -37.00 10.28
CA GLU A 387 9.40 -38.17 9.97
C GLU A 387 8.09 -37.79 9.31
N SER A 388 7.44 -38.73 8.63
CA SER A 388 6.07 -38.54 8.13
C SER A 388 5.12 -38.20 9.28
N ALA A 389 4.02 -37.50 8.98
CA ALA A 389 3.02 -37.11 9.96
C ALA A 389 2.51 -38.30 10.80
N ASP A 390 2.36 -39.47 10.17
CA ASP A 390 1.93 -40.72 10.81
C ASP A 390 3.06 -41.50 11.52
N GLY A 391 4.30 -41.03 11.44
CA GLY A 391 5.49 -41.65 12.04
C GLY A 391 5.95 -42.95 11.38
N ARG A 392 5.40 -43.33 10.22
CA ARG A 392 5.76 -44.58 9.53
C ARG A 392 7.04 -44.50 8.70
N ALA A 393 7.44 -43.30 8.28
CA ALA A 393 8.65 -43.07 7.49
C ALA A 393 9.58 -42.08 8.19
N VAL A 394 10.88 -42.42 8.24
CA VAL A 394 11.94 -41.52 8.70
C VAL A 394 12.64 -40.96 7.47
N TYR A 395 12.59 -39.65 7.28
CA TYR A 395 13.18 -38.98 6.12
C TYR A 395 14.64 -38.60 6.33
N ALA A 396 14.98 -38.19 7.55
CA ALA A 396 16.35 -37.89 7.98
C ALA A 396 16.44 -38.05 9.51
N SER A 397 17.60 -38.47 10.01
CA SER A 397 17.83 -38.55 11.45
C SER A 397 19.31 -38.38 11.81
N ALA A 398 19.54 -37.95 13.04
CA ALA A 398 20.84 -37.90 13.70
C ALA A 398 20.66 -38.21 15.19
N HIS A 399 21.73 -38.48 15.93
CA HIS A 399 21.65 -38.80 17.35
C HIS A 399 22.65 -38.05 18.20
N VAL A 400 22.22 -37.62 19.38
CA VAL A 400 23.10 -37.26 20.49
C VAL A 400 23.45 -38.55 21.21
N PRO A 401 24.74 -38.97 21.27
CA PRO A 401 25.11 -40.27 21.83
C PRO A 401 24.70 -40.45 23.30
N HIS A 402 24.77 -39.38 24.09
CA HIS A 402 24.35 -39.35 25.48
C HIS A 402 24.09 -37.93 25.96
N ILE A 403 23.20 -37.78 26.93
CA ILE A 403 22.94 -36.51 27.62
C ILE A 403 23.20 -36.64 29.13
N GLY A 404 23.62 -35.55 29.75
CA GLY A 404 23.92 -35.49 31.18
C GLY A 404 22.74 -35.06 32.04
N THR A 405 23.03 -34.72 33.31
CA THR A 405 22.03 -34.26 34.30
C THR A 405 21.90 -32.73 34.39
N ALA A 406 22.77 -32.01 33.68
CA ALA A 406 22.75 -30.56 33.53
C ALA A 406 22.65 -30.20 32.05
N PHE A 407 22.02 -29.05 31.75
CA PHE A 407 22.08 -28.51 30.39
C PHE A 407 23.54 -28.15 30.05
N PRO A 408 24.00 -28.45 28.82
CA PRO A 408 25.31 -28.01 28.37
C PRO A 408 25.36 -26.49 28.21
N GLY A 409 26.55 -25.89 28.23
CA GLY A 409 26.73 -24.45 28.00
C GLY A 409 26.51 -23.99 26.55
N ARG A 410 26.31 -24.93 25.62
CA ARG A 410 25.98 -24.71 24.20
C ARG A 410 25.04 -25.83 23.73
N PRO A 411 24.16 -25.58 22.75
CA PRO A 411 23.26 -26.62 22.27
C PRO A 411 24.05 -27.78 21.63
N PHE A 412 23.48 -28.98 21.68
CA PHE A 412 23.90 -30.04 20.77
C PHE A 412 23.54 -29.61 19.35
N GLU A 413 24.49 -29.70 18.42
CA GLU A 413 24.27 -29.40 17.00
C GLU A 413 24.40 -30.69 16.18
N LEU A 414 23.41 -30.95 15.33
CA LEU A 414 23.30 -32.15 14.53
C LEU A 414 22.99 -31.79 13.08
N THR A 415 23.56 -32.54 12.14
CA THR A 415 23.18 -32.47 10.72
C THR A 415 22.29 -33.65 10.36
N LEU A 416 21.05 -33.37 9.96
CA LEU A 416 20.12 -34.37 9.44
C LEU A 416 20.14 -34.29 7.92
N ARG A 417 20.34 -35.42 7.24
CA ARG A 417 20.43 -35.47 5.76
C ARG A 417 19.36 -36.38 5.19
N THR A 418 18.59 -35.86 4.23
CA THR A 418 17.69 -36.69 3.43
C THR A 418 18.45 -37.40 2.31
N GLY A 419 17.99 -38.59 1.93
CA GLY A 419 18.55 -39.31 0.79
C GLY A 419 18.18 -38.66 -0.54
N SER A 420 18.91 -38.98 -1.61
CA SER A 420 18.62 -38.47 -2.96
C SER A 420 17.29 -38.95 -3.54
N ARG A 421 16.68 -39.99 -2.95
CA ARG A 421 15.36 -40.54 -3.33
C ARG A 421 14.26 -40.27 -2.29
N THR A 422 14.53 -39.47 -1.26
CA THR A 422 13.51 -39.10 -0.28
C THR A 422 12.36 -38.35 -0.99
N PRO A 423 11.08 -38.70 -0.73
CA PRO A 423 9.96 -38.00 -1.34
C PRO A 423 9.89 -36.55 -0.87
N VAL A 424 9.26 -35.69 -1.68
CA VAL A 424 8.88 -34.35 -1.24
C VAL A 424 7.65 -34.48 -0.32
N ALA A 425 7.72 -33.89 0.88
CA ALA A 425 6.62 -33.86 1.84
C ALA A 425 6.57 -32.49 2.52
N GLY A 426 5.38 -31.92 2.70
CA GLY A 426 5.18 -30.60 3.32
C GLY A 426 4.61 -30.66 4.75
N ASP A 427 4.26 -31.86 5.20
CA ASP A 427 3.51 -32.17 6.41
C ASP A 427 4.31 -33.05 7.38
N ALA A 428 5.63 -33.14 7.21
CA ALA A 428 6.48 -33.91 8.11
C ALA A 428 6.51 -33.28 9.51
N ARG A 429 6.99 -34.04 10.49
CA ARG A 429 7.17 -33.57 11.88
C ARG A 429 8.58 -33.82 12.36
N LEU A 430 9.04 -33.01 13.31
CA LEU A 430 10.29 -33.25 14.03
C LEU A 430 9.97 -34.16 15.22
N THR A 431 10.84 -35.13 15.50
CA THR A 431 10.77 -35.95 16.71
C THR A 431 12.09 -35.94 17.46
N VAL A 432 12.02 -35.95 18.78
CA VAL A 432 13.15 -36.09 19.70
C VAL A 432 12.81 -37.24 20.64
N THR A 433 13.41 -38.40 20.41
CA THR A 433 13.02 -39.67 21.06
C THR A 433 14.21 -40.48 21.53
N THR A 434 13.99 -41.37 22.49
CA THR A 434 14.98 -42.37 22.90
C THR A 434 14.37 -43.76 22.90
N ALA A 435 15.17 -44.74 22.51
CA ALA A 435 14.87 -46.17 22.61
C ALA A 435 15.79 -46.85 23.64
N ASP A 436 16.53 -46.07 24.44
CA ASP A 436 17.41 -46.58 25.48
C ASP A 436 16.58 -47.23 26.59
N PRO A 437 16.71 -48.55 26.86
CA PRO A 437 16.05 -49.19 27.99
C PRO A 437 16.43 -48.58 29.34
N ALA A 438 17.63 -47.99 29.42
CA ALA A 438 18.07 -47.24 30.57
C ALA A 438 17.46 -45.82 30.62
N ALA A 439 16.48 -45.48 29.79
CA ALA A 439 15.69 -44.25 29.94
C ALA A 439 14.29 -44.52 30.54
N LEU A 440 13.89 -45.78 30.73
CA LEU A 440 12.59 -46.12 31.30
C LEU A 440 12.41 -45.52 32.70
N GLY A 441 11.29 -44.83 32.91
CA GLY A 441 10.94 -44.15 34.15
C GLY A 441 11.70 -42.84 34.42
N GLU A 442 12.60 -42.42 33.53
CA GLU A 442 13.37 -41.19 33.69
C GLU A 442 12.62 -39.96 33.18
N THR A 443 13.08 -38.78 33.60
CA THR A 443 12.62 -37.49 33.09
C THR A 443 13.67 -36.88 32.17
N LEU A 444 13.24 -36.43 30.99
CA LEU A 444 14.01 -35.64 30.03
C LEU A 444 13.51 -34.19 30.10
N TRP A 445 14.41 -33.22 30.03
CA TRP A 445 14.08 -31.81 29.84
C TRP A 445 14.69 -31.32 28.54
N LEU A 446 13.86 -30.64 27.74
CA LEU A 446 14.25 -30.03 26.46
C LEU A 446 14.02 -28.53 26.49
N GLN A 447 14.93 -27.78 25.88
CA GLN A 447 14.75 -26.35 25.62
C GLN A 447 15.49 -25.96 24.34
N HIS A 448 14.98 -24.95 23.63
CA HIS A 448 15.48 -24.38 22.40
C HIS A 448 15.76 -25.48 21.36
N VAL A 449 14.70 -26.20 20.98
CA VAL A 449 14.76 -27.23 19.93
C VAL A 449 14.51 -26.55 18.60
N SER A 450 15.51 -26.48 17.75
CA SER A 450 15.50 -25.75 16.48
C SER A 450 15.84 -26.66 15.32
N LEU A 451 15.27 -26.40 14.15
CA LEU A 451 15.59 -27.07 12.89
C LEU A 451 15.59 -26.06 11.75
N PHE A 452 16.74 -25.87 11.10
CA PHE A 452 16.86 -25.02 9.92
C PHE A 452 17.13 -25.84 8.66
N PRO A 453 16.45 -25.54 7.54
CA PRO A 453 16.87 -25.96 6.21
C PRO A 453 18.06 -25.08 5.74
N PRO A 454 18.58 -25.27 4.52
CA PRO A 454 19.48 -24.29 3.91
C PRO A 454 18.82 -22.91 3.84
N THR A 455 19.60 -21.88 4.19
CA THR A 455 19.15 -20.48 4.26
C THR A 455 19.74 -19.65 3.14
N TYR A 456 19.11 -18.51 2.84
CA TYR A 456 19.60 -17.54 1.87
C TYR A 456 21.01 -17.08 2.25
N ASN A 457 21.91 -17.02 1.25
CA ASN A 457 23.34 -16.74 1.42
C ASN A 457 24.07 -17.59 2.50
N ASN A 458 23.49 -18.73 2.90
CA ASN A 458 23.98 -19.57 4.00
C ASN A 458 24.11 -18.83 5.35
N ARG A 459 23.34 -17.76 5.56
CA ARG A 459 23.32 -17.02 6.84
C ARG A 459 22.86 -17.96 7.97
N PRO A 460 23.64 -18.14 9.06
CA PRO A 460 23.14 -18.81 10.26
C PRO A 460 21.91 -18.08 10.80
N ASN A 461 20.91 -18.81 11.32
CA ASN A 461 19.65 -18.18 11.79
C ASN A 461 18.93 -17.37 10.70
N GLY A 462 19.22 -17.65 9.43
CA GLY A 462 18.86 -16.80 8.30
C GLY A 462 17.49 -17.08 7.69
N LEU A 463 17.34 -16.58 6.46
CA LEU A 463 16.05 -16.46 5.81
C LEU A 463 15.77 -17.58 4.81
N ARG A 464 14.48 -17.78 4.54
CA ARG A 464 13.93 -18.75 3.60
C ARG A 464 14.22 -18.33 2.15
N ILE A 465 14.88 -19.22 1.40
CA ILE A 465 15.46 -18.92 0.07
C ILE A 465 14.41 -18.49 -0.96
N ASP A 466 13.32 -19.26 -1.12
CA ASP A 466 12.34 -19.02 -2.20
C ASP A 466 11.56 -17.71 -2.03
N LEU A 467 11.42 -17.23 -0.80
CA LEU A 467 10.83 -15.93 -0.50
C LEU A 467 11.85 -14.80 -0.75
N MET A 468 13.09 -14.95 -0.27
CA MET A 468 14.17 -13.99 -0.53
C MET A 468 14.43 -13.76 -2.02
N ASP A 469 14.44 -14.83 -2.83
CA ASP A 469 14.62 -14.72 -4.29
C ASP A 469 13.57 -13.81 -4.94
N LYS A 470 12.31 -13.84 -4.46
CA LYS A 470 11.23 -12.98 -4.96
C LYS A 470 11.43 -11.53 -4.52
N LEU A 471 11.88 -11.30 -3.29
CA LEU A 471 12.13 -9.95 -2.80
C LEU A 471 13.30 -9.28 -3.53
N VAL A 472 14.42 -9.98 -3.69
CA VAL A 472 15.59 -9.47 -4.41
C VAL A 472 15.26 -9.16 -5.87
N ALA A 473 14.37 -9.94 -6.49
CA ALA A 473 13.92 -9.69 -7.87
C ALA A 473 13.16 -8.36 -8.04
N LEU A 474 12.54 -7.82 -6.99
CA LEU A 474 11.93 -6.48 -7.01
C LEU A 474 12.97 -5.36 -6.99
N LYS A 475 14.22 -5.64 -6.60
CA LYS A 475 15.31 -4.66 -6.41
C LYS A 475 14.91 -3.48 -5.51
N PRO A 476 14.37 -3.75 -4.31
CA PRO A 476 13.95 -2.70 -3.39
C PRO A 476 15.13 -1.82 -3.00
N LYS A 477 14.84 -0.56 -2.67
CA LYS A 477 15.84 0.41 -2.21
C LYS A 477 15.93 0.48 -0.70
N PHE A 478 14.86 0.08 0.00
CA PHE A 478 14.85 0.00 1.45
C PHE A 478 13.96 -1.14 1.97
N LEU A 479 14.13 -1.46 3.25
CA LEU A 479 13.21 -2.27 4.05
C LEU A 479 12.78 -1.45 5.28
N ARG A 480 11.48 -1.21 5.44
CA ARG A 480 10.86 -0.68 6.66
C ARG A 480 10.59 -1.84 7.61
N PHE A 481 11.15 -1.78 8.81
CA PHE A 481 11.02 -2.82 9.85
C PHE A 481 11.27 -2.22 11.25
N PRO A 482 10.91 -2.90 12.36
CA PRO A 482 10.12 -4.13 12.44
C PRO A 482 8.64 -3.92 12.14
N GLY A 483 8.26 -2.67 11.85
CA GLY A 483 7.11 -2.26 11.06
C GLY A 483 5.74 -2.53 11.65
N GLY A 484 4.81 -1.65 11.27
CA GLY A 484 3.39 -1.75 11.55
C GLY A 484 3.05 -1.94 13.02
N ASN A 485 1.91 -2.56 13.24
CA ASN A 485 1.36 -2.81 14.57
C ASN A 485 2.28 -3.69 15.45
N PHE A 486 3.16 -4.48 14.84
CA PHE A 486 4.14 -5.31 15.54
C PHE A 486 5.14 -4.49 16.37
N VAL A 487 5.53 -3.28 15.94
CA VAL A 487 6.43 -2.44 16.75
C VAL A 487 5.74 -1.94 18.03
N GLU A 488 4.44 -1.64 17.95
CA GLU A 488 3.67 -1.04 19.02
C GLU A 488 3.18 -2.05 20.08
N GLY A 489 2.72 -3.21 19.62
CA GLY A 489 1.93 -4.14 20.42
C GLY A 489 0.62 -3.53 20.93
N ASN A 490 -0.26 -4.33 21.54
CA ASN A 490 -1.45 -3.79 22.19
C ASN A 490 -1.13 -3.07 23.51
N THR A 491 -0.03 -3.40 24.17
CA THR A 491 0.41 -2.81 25.44
C THR A 491 1.91 -2.54 25.42
N ILE A 492 2.40 -1.63 26.28
CA ILE A 492 3.84 -1.35 26.40
C ILE A 492 4.63 -2.63 26.75
N ALA A 493 4.00 -3.57 27.47
CA ALA A 493 4.62 -4.84 27.86
C ALA A 493 4.75 -5.83 26.69
N THR A 494 3.94 -5.69 25.64
CA THR A 494 3.91 -6.59 24.46
C THR A 494 4.48 -5.95 23.20
N ARG A 495 4.97 -4.71 23.28
CA ARG A 495 5.69 -4.04 22.19
C ARG A 495 6.93 -4.83 21.73
N PHE A 496 7.39 -4.53 20.52
CA PHE A 496 8.71 -4.96 20.08
C PHE A 496 9.81 -4.30 20.93
N ASN A 497 10.65 -5.13 21.57
CA ASN A 497 11.80 -4.68 22.34
C ASN A 497 13.09 -5.20 21.72
N TRP A 498 13.75 -4.37 20.91
CA TRP A 498 14.93 -4.76 20.13
C TRP A 498 16.06 -5.37 20.98
N LYS A 499 16.22 -4.95 22.24
CA LYS A 499 17.26 -5.50 23.15
C LYS A 499 17.02 -6.97 23.48
N ASN A 500 15.77 -7.43 23.38
CA ASN A 500 15.41 -8.84 23.55
C ASN A 500 15.64 -9.67 22.28
N THR A 501 15.98 -9.03 21.15
CA THR A 501 16.10 -9.70 19.84
C THR A 501 17.54 -9.86 19.37
N ILE A 502 18.53 -9.43 20.16
CA ILE A 502 19.95 -9.53 19.84
C ILE A 502 20.62 -10.65 20.66
N GLY A 503 21.82 -11.05 20.22
CA GLY A 503 22.57 -12.12 20.86
C GLY A 503 22.07 -13.54 20.58
N PRO A 504 22.58 -14.54 21.32
CA PRO A 504 22.24 -15.93 21.07
C PRO A 504 20.73 -16.16 21.16
N VAL A 505 20.15 -16.80 20.16
CA VAL A 505 18.69 -17.06 20.09
C VAL A 505 18.14 -17.89 21.25
N TRP A 506 18.98 -18.61 21.99
CA TRP A 506 18.59 -19.32 23.23
C TRP A 506 18.66 -18.46 24.49
N GLU A 507 18.99 -17.17 24.35
CA GLU A 507 18.96 -16.15 25.41
C GLU A 507 17.92 -15.05 25.12
N ARG A 508 17.21 -15.15 23.99
CA ARG A 508 16.11 -14.24 23.60
C ARG A 508 14.81 -14.72 24.25
N PRO A 509 14.11 -13.89 25.05
CA PRO A 509 12.89 -14.31 25.74
C PRO A 509 11.70 -14.52 24.79
N GLY A 510 11.70 -13.89 23.62
CA GLY A 510 10.51 -13.75 22.77
C GLY A 510 9.49 -12.81 23.38
N HIS A 511 8.38 -12.61 22.67
CA HIS A 511 7.22 -11.91 23.20
C HIS A 511 5.92 -12.38 22.52
N MET A 512 4.79 -12.06 23.14
CA MET A 512 3.49 -12.24 22.52
C MET A 512 3.27 -11.11 21.53
N ASP A 513 3.23 -11.43 20.24
CA ASP A 513 2.67 -10.54 19.22
C ASP A 513 1.14 -10.59 19.36
N ASP A 514 0.64 -9.73 20.23
CA ASP A 514 -0.79 -9.62 20.49
C ASP A 514 -1.50 -8.73 19.46
N ALA A 515 -0.78 -8.04 18.58
CA ALA A 515 -1.35 -7.37 17.43
C ALA A 515 -1.92 -8.40 16.44
N TRP A 516 -1.20 -9.49 16.19
CA TRP A 516 -1.63 -10.53 15.24
C TRP A 516 -1.94 -11.90 15.85
N GLY A 517 -1.74 -12.05 17.16
CA GLY A 517 -2.33 -13.13 17.96
C GLY A 517 -1.50 -14.41 18.01
N TYR A 518 -0.18 -14.33 17.87
CA TYR A 518 0.72 -15.47 18.04
C TYR A 518 2.02 -15.10 18.76
N TRP A 519 2.79 -16.12 19.14
CA TRP A 519 4.04 -15.94 19.86
C TRP A 519 5.21 -15.70 18.89
N SER A 520 5.93 -14.58 19.05
CA SER A 520 7.21 -14.32 18.40
C SER A 520 8.35 -14.92 19.23
N THR A 521 9.23 -15.70 18.62
CA THR A 521 10.44 -16.17 19.31
C THR A 521 11.53 -15.10 19.35
N ASP A 522 11.33 -13.98 18.65
CA ASP A 522 12.34 -12.95 18.36
C ASP A 522 13.61 -13.56 17.75
N GLY A 523 13.45 -14.68 17.05
CA GLY A 523 14.49 -15.34 16.28
C GLY A 523 14.89 -14.54 15.05
N LEU A 524 13.93 -13.90 14.40
CA LEU A 524 14.14 -12.83 13.43
C LEU A 524 14.29 -11.52 14.20
N GLY A 525 15.51 -11.22 14.63
CA GLY A 525 15.82 -10.04 15.43
C GLY A 525 16.52 -8.94 14.64
N LEU A 526 16.99 -7.90 15.35
CA LEU A 526 17.56 -6.71 14.73
C LEU A 526 18.73 -7.04 13.79
N LEU A 527 19.65 -7.92 14.19
CA LEU A 527 20.76 -8.32 13.31
C LEU A 527 20.25 -9.03 12.05
N GLU A 528 19.30 -9.96 12.20
CA GLU A 528 18.77 -10.71 11.07
C GLU A 528 18.01 -9.80 10.07
N TYR A 529 17.31 -8.76 10.54
CA TYR A 529 16.74 -7.72 9.66
C TYR A 529 17.81 -6.92 8.93
N LEU A 530 18.89 -6.54 9.61
CA LEU A 530 19.97 -5.75 8.99
C LEU A 530 20.75 -6.58 7.95
N GLU A 531 20.99 -7.86 8.22
CA GLU A 531 21.58 -8.78 7.25
C GLU A 531 20.67 -9.03 6.05
N TRP A 532 19.35 -9.07 6.25
CA TRP A 532 18.37 -9.10 5.17
C TRP A 532 18.52 -7.86 4.27
N VAL A 533 18.60 -6.66 4.86
CA VAL A 533 18.82 -5.42 4.12
C VAL A 533 20.12 -5.48 3.30
N GLU A 534 21.20 -5.98 3.89
CA GLU A 534 22.50 -6.15 3.21
C GLU A 534 22.41 -7.13 2.03
N ASP A 535 21.74 -8.26 2.24
CA ASP A 535 21.52 -9.30 1.22
C ASP A 535 20.67 -8.80 0.04
N MET A 536 19.81 -7.79 0.24
CA MET A 536 19.05 -7.13 -0.82
C MET A 536 19.79 -5.96 -1.49
N HIS A 537 20.94 -5.54 -0.96
CA HIS A 537 21.63 -4.30 -1.34
C HIS A 537 20.73 -3.07 -1.20
N ALA A 538 19.94 -3.03 -0.13
CA ALA A 538 19.02 -1.96 0.22
C ALA A 538 19.58 -1.14 1.42
N GLN A 539 18.77 -0.22 1.95
CA GLN A 539 19.03 0.43 3.23
C GLN A 539 17.88 0.24 4.23
N PRO A 540 18.14 0.31 5.54
CA PRO A 540 17.08 0.20 6.54
C PRO A 540 16.28 1.51 6.64
N VAL A 541 14.96 1.37 6.77
CA VAL A 541 14.09 2.37 7.40
C VAL A 541 13.73 1.79 8.77
N LEU A 542 14.41 2.27 9.81
CA LEU A 542 14.30 1.73 11.17
C LEU A 542 13.13 2.39 11.90
N ALA A 543 12.07 1.65 12.15
CA ALA A 543 10.99 2.11 13.02
C ALA A 543 11.36 1.86 14.49
N VAL A 544 11.31 2.92 15.31
CA VAL A 544 11.56 2.84 16.76
C VAL A 544 10.26 2.98 17.53
N TYR A 545 10.09 2.19 18.59
CA TYR A 545 8.93 2.31 19.48
C TYR A 545 8.90 3.69 20.15
N ALA A 546 7.83 4.46 19.93
CA ALA A 546 7.72 5.86 20.36
C ALA A 546 6.82 6.07 21.58
N GLY A 547 6.62 5.06 22.43
CA GLY A 547 5.89 5.21 23.69
C GLY A 547 4.37 5.22 23.57
N TYR A 548 3.80 4.61 22.53
CA TYR A 548 2.36 4.40 22.34
C TYR A 548 2.09 2.95 21.92
N SER A 549 0.97 2.38 22.36
CA SER A 549 0.52 1.02 22.00
C SER A 549 -0.96 0.99 21.63
N LEU A 550 -1.38 0.00 20.84
CA LEU A 550 -2.67 -0.01 20.11
C LEU A 550 -3.93 0.05 20.99
N LYS A 551 -3.85 -0.31 22.29
CA LYS A 551 -4.95 -0.14 23.24
C LYS A 551 -4.94 1.19 24.00
N GLY A 552 -4.13 2.16 23.54
CA GLY A 552 -4.09 3.52 24.05
C GLY A 552 -3.17 3.73 25.24
N GLU A 553 -2.36 2.74 25.64
CA GLU A 553 -1.27 2.97 26.59
C GLU A 553 -0.25 3.93 25.96
N HIS A 554 0.15 4.94 26.71
CA HIS A 554 1.08 5.96 26.23
C HIS A 554 1.93 6.51 27.37
N VAL A 555 3.09 7.06 27.01
CA VAL A 555 4.08 7.61 27.95
C VAL A 555 4.39 9.06 27.56
N THR A 556 4.48 9.96 28.54
CA THR A 556 4.82 11.38 28.34
C THR A 556 5.79 11.88 29.42
N GLY A 557 6.33 13.09 29.26
CA GLY A 557 7.25 13.73 30.18
C GLY A 557 8.52 12.91 30.45
N ASP A 558 9.06 13.00 31.66
CA ASP A 558 10.30 12.32 32.06
C ASP A 558 10.25 10.79 31.90
N ALA A 559 9.04 10.20 31.92
CA ALA A 559 8.86 8.77 31.74
C ALA A 559 9.19 8.29 30.32
N LEU A 560 9.25 9.19 29.33
CA LEU A 560 9.72 8.87 27.97
C LEU A 560 11.23 8.59 27.91
N GLY A 561 12.01 9.11 28.86
CA GLY A 561 13.47 9.06 28.84
C GLY A 561 14.07 7.68 28.54
N PRO A 562 13.61 6.59 29.19
CA PRO A 562 14.07 5.23 28.88
C PRO A 562 13.81 4.79 27.44
N PHE A 563 12.67 5.15 26.84
CA PHE A 563 12.32 4.78 25.46
C PHE A 563 13.10 5.59 24.43
N VAL A 564 13.34 6.88 24.72
CA VAL A 564 14.24 7.72 23.93
C VAL A 564 15.67 7.16 23.95
N GLN A 565 16.16 6.76 25.13
CA GLN A 565 17.47 6.13 25.26
C GLN A 565 17.52 4.78 24.52
N ASP A 566 16.46 3.97 24.58
CA ASP A 566 16.37 2.71 23.84
C ASP A 566 16.51 2.93 22.33
N ALA A 567 15.91 3.98 21.76
CA ALA A 567 16.08 4.33 20.34
C ALA A 567 17.51 4.80 20.01
N LEU A 568 18.14 5.60 20.88
CA LEU A 568 19.54 6.03 20.68
C LEU A 568 20.52 4.86 20.74
N ASP A 569 20.24 3.91 21.63
CA ASP A 569 20.97 2.66 21.79
C ASP A 569 20.79 1.76 20.56
N GLU A 570 19.56 1.66 20.02
CA GLU A 570 19.24 0.91 18.81
C GLU A 570 20.02 1.47 17.61
N ILE A 571 19.98 2.78 17.41
CA ILE A 571 20.76 3.46 16.36
C ILE A 571 22.27 3.22 16.56
N GLU A 572 22.76 3.18 17.80
CA GLU A 572 24.17 2.87 18.08
C GLU A 572 24.52 1.41 17.78
N TYR A 573 23.59 0.47 17.99
CA TYR A 573 23.77 -0.93 17.56
C TYR A 573 23.94 -1.00 16.04
N VAL A 574 23.11 -0.28 15.28
CA VAL A 574 23.17 -0.26 13.81
C VAL A 574 24.45 0.41 13.31
N THR A 575 24.77 1.61 13.81
CA THR A 575 25.75 2.53 13.20
C THR A 575 27.06 2.71 13.98
N GLY A 576 27.09 2.28 15.24
CA GLY A 576 28.19 2.58 16.16
C GLY A 576 29.48 1.81 15.83
N PRO A 577 30.67 2.38 16.16
CA PRO A 577 31.92 1.67 16.03
C PRO A 577 32.01 0.52 17.05
N VAL A 578 32.85 -0.48 16.81
CA VAL A 578 33.06 -1.61 17.73
C VAL A 578 33.56 -1.21 19.13
N THR A 579 33.94 0.04 19.33
CA THR A 579 34.36 0.61 20.62
C THR A 579 33.21 1.21 21.42
N SER A 580 32.02 1.42 20.83
CA SER A 580 30.82 1.83 21.56
C SER A 580 30.16 0.62 22.23
N THR A 581 29.27 0.86 23.19
CA THR A 581 28.57 -0.21 23.91
C THR A 581 27.80 -1.10 22.93
N TRP A 582 26.99 -0.51 22.07
CA TRP A 582 26.11 -1.28 21.19
C TRP A 582 26.79 -1.71 19.89
N GLY A 583 27.80 -0.98 19.41
CA GLY A 583 28.65 -1.45 18.31
C GLY A 583 29.51 -2.65 18.70
N ALA A 584 30.00 -2.72 19.95
CA ALA A 584 30.66 -3.91 20.48
C ALA A 584 29.70 -5.11 20.58
N ARG A 585 28.43 -4.87 20.96
CA ARG A 585 27.40 -5.91 20.97
C ARG A 585 27.12 -6.46 19.57
N ARG A 586 26.94 -5.60 18.56
CA ARG A 586 26.78 -6.01 17.15
C ARG A 586 27.98 -6.84 16.67
N ALA A 587 29.20 -6.41 17.00
CA ALA A 587 30.41 -7.17 16.69
C ALA A 587 30.44 -8.55 17.36
N ALA A 588 30.02 -8.64 18.63
CA ALA A 588 29.91 -9.91 19.36
C ALA A 588 28.81 -10.83 18.80
N ASP A 589 27.78 -10.25 18.19
CA ASP A 589 26.70 -11.01 17.51
C ASP A 589 27.13 -11.57 16.14
N GLY A 590 28.28 -11.13 15.64
CA GLY A 590 28.91 -11.67 14.43
C GLY A 590 29.10 -10.66 13.30
N HIS A 591 28.71 -9.39 13.49
CA HIS A 591 28.82 -8.35 12.47
C HIS A 591 29.57 -7.11 12.97
N PRO A 592 30.90 -7.03 12.81
CA PRO A 592 31.69 -5.93 13.35
C PRO A 592 31.51 -4.61 12.59
N GLU A 593 31.18 -4.64 11.30
CA GLU A 593 31.05 -3.43 10.50
C GLU A 593 29.71 -2.72 10.78
N PRO A 594 29.66 -1.38 10.83
CA PRO A 594 28.39 -0.66 10.91
C PRO A 594 27.53 -0.86 9.67
N PHE A 595 26.21 -0.90 9.85
CA PHE A 595 25.26 -0.84 8.75
C PHE A 595 24.99 0.63 8.36
N PRO A 596 24.70 0.92 7.07
CA PRO A 596 24.23 2.24 6.67
C PRO A 596 22.84 2.49 7.27
N LEU A 597 22.59 3.72 7.73
CA LEU A 597 21.28 4.17 8.20
C LEU A 597 21.08 5.63 7.80
N GLU A 598 20.01 5.91 7.06
CA GLU A 598 19.64 7.27 6.66
C GLU A 598 18.30 7.68 7.26
N PHE A 599 17.38 6.73 7.50
CA PHE A 599 16.00 6.99 7.89
C PHE A 599 15.63 6.30 9.19
N VAL A 600 15.05 7.05 10.12
CA VAL A 600 14.42 6.54 11.34
C VAL A 600 12.98 7.01 11.38
N GLU A 601 12.05 6.07 11.52
CA GLU A 601 10.63 6.34 11.71
C GLU A 601 10.31 6.29 13.21
N ILE A 602 9.65 7.33 13.72
CA ILE A 602 9.40 7.49 15.16
C ILE A 602 7.93 7.13 15.42
N GLY A 603 7.71 5.90 15.88
CA GLY A 603 6.38 5.35 16.11
C GLY A 603 5.83 4.58 14.91
N ASN A 604 4.53 4.34 14.92
CA ASN A 604 3.74 3.76 13.84
C ASN A 604 2.29 4.21 14.02
N GLU A 605 1.61 4.58 12.93
CA GLU A 605 0.16 4.91 12.89
C GLU A 605 -0.35 5.79 14.06
N ASP A 606 0.45 6.76 14.53
CA ASP A 606 0.13 7.54 15.74
C ASP A 606 -1.10 8.47 15.59
N TRP A 607 -1.76 8.49 14.43
CA TRP A 607 -3.13 9.03 14.32
C TRP A 607 -4.16 8.24 15.15
N PHE A 608 -3.85 7.01 15.58
CA PHE A 608 -4.66 6.28 16.56
C PHE A 608 -4.56 6.87 17.96
N ASP A 609 -3.55 7.68 18.24
CA ASP A 609 -3.34 8.31 19.53
C ASP A 609 -4.41 9.38 19.83
N SER A 610 -5.53 8.92 20.36
CA SER A 610 -6.62 9.79 20.81
C SER A 610 -6.28 10.67 22.02
N SER A 611 -5.12 10.46 22.68
CA SER A 611 -4.67 11.30 23.79
C SER A 611 -4.05 12.63 23.31
N GLY A 612 -3.59 12.69 22.06
CA GLY A 612 -2.85 13.82 21.51
C GLY A 612 -1.39 13.90 21.98
N SER A 613 -0.84 12.82 22.53
CA SER A 613 0.53 12.78 23.08
C SER A 613 1.63 12.76 22.03
N TYR A 614 1.32 12.41 20.77
CA TYR A 614 2.33 12.24 19.73
C TYR A 614 3.21 13.47 19.49
N ASP A 615 2.67 14.69 19.52
CA ASP A 615 3.45 15.90 19.26
C ASP A 615 4.58 16.12 20.30
N GLU A 616 4.33 15.74 21.55
CA GLU A 616 5.32 15.75 22.65
C GLU A 616 6.31 14.58 22.51
N ARG A 617 5.79 13.36 22.27
CA ARG A 617 6.61 12.15 22.09
C ARG A 617 7.58 12.32 20.93
N PHE A 618 7.08 12.74 19.77
CA PHE A 618 7.89 13.01 18.58
C PHE A 618 8.98 14.04 18.87
N ALA A 619 8.66 15.15 19.55
CA ALA A 619 9.66 16.17 19.90
C ALA A 619 10.80 15.61 20.76
N ALA A 620 10.49 14.79 21.78
CA ALA A 620 11.49 14.19 22.66
C ALA A 620 12.46 13.26 21.90
N PHE A 621 11.94 12.40 21.03
CA PHE A 621 12.76 11.52 20.19
C PHE A 621 13.54 12.32 19.14
N TYR A 622 12.88 13.26 18.46
CA TYR A 622 13.47 14.10 17.43
C TYR A 622 14.70 14.85 17.96
N ASP A 623 14.54 15.56 19.09
CA ASP A 623 15.60 16.38 19.67
C ASP A 623 16.79 15.53 20.10
N ALA A 624 16.52 14.40 20.76
CA ALA A 624 17.57 13.49 21.21
C ALA A 624 18.34 12.85 20.04
N ILE A 625 17.62 12.37 19.01
CA ILE A 625 18.22 11.75 17.83
C ILE A 625 19.01 12.79 17.03
N LYS A 626 18.46 13.97 16.74
CA LYS A 626 19.18 15.01 16.00
C LYS A 626 20.41 15.53 16.76
N ALA A 627 20.38 15.55 18.10
CA ALA A 627 21.54 15.93 18.90
C ALA A 627 22.72 14.96 18.75
N LYS A 628 22.46 13.65 18.69
CA LYS A 628 23.52 12.61 18.57
C LYS A 628 23.84 12.26 17.12
N TYR A 629 22.85 12.30 16.24
CA TYR A 629 22.90 11.84 14.84
C TYR A 629 22.25 12.88 13.90
N PRO A 630 22.83 14.08 13.75
CA PRO A 630 22.21 15.19 13.01
C PRO A 630 21.99 14.92 11.52
N HIS A 631 22.62 13.88 10.96
CA HIS A 631 22.51 13.49 9.55
C HIS A 631 21.30 12.60 9.24
N LEU A 632 20.70 11.94 10.26
CA LEU A 632 19.56 11.05 10.06
C LEU A 632 18.30 11.85 9.70
N LYS A 633 17.53 11.35 8.74
CA LYS A 633 16.21 11.86 8.38
C LYS A 633 15.17 11.20 9.27
N LEU A 634 14.31 12.01 9.88
CA LEU A 634 13.32 11.55 10.84
C LEU A 634 11.92 11.63 10.23
N ILE A 635 11.22 10.51 10.29
CA ILE A 635 9.88 10.33 9.73
C ILE A 635 8.87 10.41 10.87
N ALA A 636 7.91 11.32 10.74
CA ALA A 636 6.74 11.38 11.61
C ALA A 636 5.61 10.51 11.03
N THR A 637 4.83 9.86 11.88
CA THR A 637 3.75 8.95 11.48
C THR A 637 2.38 9.63 11.50
N THR A 638 2.31 10.90 11.91
CA THR A 638 1.16 11.78 11.73
C THR A 638 1.61 13.24 11.76
N SER A 639 0.67 14.17 11.55
CA SER A 639 0.98 15.61 11.58
C SER A 639 1.47 16.06 12.95
N VAL A 640 2.59 16.78 12.97
CA VAL A 640 3.19 17.40 14.17
C VAL A 640 3.39 18.90 13.95
N THR A 641 3.34 19.66 15.04
CA THR A 641 3.51 21.11 15.05
C THR A 641 4.74 21.57 15.83
N SER A 642 5.23 20.74 16.77
CA SER A 642 6.37 21.08 17.61
C SER A 642 7.70 21.10 16.87
N ARG A 643 7.87 20.25 15.85
CA ARG A 643 9.09 20.11 15.04
C ARG A 643 8.73 19.92 13.58
N THR A 644 9.68 20.21 12.69
CA THR A 644 9.56 19.90 11.26
C THR A 644 10.20 18.55 10.99
N PRO A 645 9.41 17.50 10.71
CA PRO A 645 9.96 16.22 10.31
C PRO A 645 10.57 16.30 8.90
N ASP A 646 11.52 15.42 8.59
CA ASP A 646 12.11 15.35 7.25
C ASP A 646 11.10 14.74 6.26
N LEU A 647 10.33 13.74 6.73
CA LEU A 647 9.23 13.11 6.00
C LEU A 647 8.03 12.86 6.92
N ILE A 648 6.84 12.74 6.32
CA ILE A 648 5.63 12.21 6.97
C ILE A 648 5.25 10.87 6.33
N ASP A 649 4.95 9.87 7.15
CA ASP A 649 4.40 8.59 6.70
C ASP A 649 2.87 8.69 6.53
N GLU A 650 2.37 8.21 5.41
CA GLU A 650 0.94 8.16 5.07
C GLU A 650 0.55 6.75 4.60
N HIS A 651 -0.51 6.17 5.19
CA HIS A 651 -0.96 4.81 4.88
C HIS A 651 -2.28 4.79 4.07
N TYR A 652 -2.39 3.90 3.08
CA TYR A 652 -3.52 3.82 2.16
C TYR A 652 -3.96 2.39 1.83
N TYR A 653 -5.01 1.93 2.51
CA TYR A 653 -5.71 0.69 2.18
C TYR A 653 -7.04 1.01 1.46
N LEU A 654 -7.06 0.83 0.14
CA LEU A 654 -8.12 1.35 -0.73
C LEU A 654 -8.86 0.21 -1.44
N ALA A 655 -10.13 0.41 -1.81
CA ALA A 655 -10.74 -0.46 -2.83
C ALA A 655 -10.01 -0.27 -4.18
N PRO A 656 -9.94 -1.26 -5.08
CA PRO A 656 -9.21 -1.11 -6.35
C PRO A 656 -9.67 0.08 -7.21
N SER A 657 -10.97 0.37 -7.22
CA SER A 657 -11.53 1.54 -7.91
C SER A 657 -11.10 2.87 -7.25
N ALA A 658 -10.97 2.91 -5.92
CA ALA A 658 -10.49 4.08 -5.21
C ALA A 658 -8.99 4.31 -5.43
N ALA A 659 -8.18 3.24 -5.48
CA ALA A 659 -6.77 3.31 -5.85
C ALA A 659 -6.60 3.86 -7.26
N GLN A 660 -7.41 3.39 -8.23
CA GLN A 660 -7.43 3.93 -9.58
C GLN A 660 -7.81 5.43 -9.60
N ALA A 661 -8.87 5.81 -8.88
CA ALA A 661 -9.34 7.20 -8.86
C ALA A 661 -8.35 8.15 -8.16
N SER A 662 -7.51 7.64 -7.26
CA SER A 662 -6.55 8.44 -6.49
C SER A 662 -5.20 8.59 -7.17
N THR A 663 -5.06 8.19 -8.45
CA THR A 663 -3.78 8.30 -9.18
C THR A 663 -3.23 9.73 -9.22
N HIS A 664 -4.08 10.77 -9.15
CA HIS A 664 -3.67 12.20 -9.17
C HIS A 664 -3.58 12.87 -7.80
N LYS A 665 -3.66 12.10 -6.71
CA LYS A 665 -3.73 12.64 -5.34
C LYS A 665 -2.62 13.64 -5.01
N TYR A 666 -1.39 13.39 -5.45
CA TYR A 666 -0.23 14.23 -5.13
C TYR A 666 0.08 15.30 -6.17
N ASP A 667 -0.62 15.32 -7.32
CA ASP A 667 -0.32 16.20 -8.46
C ASP A 667 -0.41 17.70 -8.10
N ASN A 668 -1.22 18.06 -7.11
CA ASN A 668 -1.42 19.43 -6.65
C ASN A 668 -0.84 19.72 -5.26
N ARG A 669 -0.08 18.78 -4.68
CA ARG A 669 0.55 19.01 -3.38
C ARG A 669 1.52 20.19 -3.47
N ASP A 670 1.58 21.01 -2.43
CA ASP A 670 2.59 22.08 -2.34
C ASP A 670 3.99 21.47 -2.33
N ARG A 671 4.82 21.86 -3.30
CA ARG A 671 6.17 21.31 -3.49
C ARG A 671 7.14 21.68 -2.37
N ASN A 672 6.79 22.68 -1.56
CA ASN A 672 7.51 23.13 -0.38
C ASN A 672 7.05 22.44 0.92
N SER A 673 5.98 21.66 0.88
CA SER A 673 5.51 20.91 2.04
C SER A 673 6.48 19.79 2.43
N THR A 674 6.31 19.26 3.64
CA THR A 674 7.01 18.06 4.11
C THR A 674 6.88 16.93 3.10
N LYS A 675 8.01 16.27 2.82
CA LYS A 675 8.08 15.13 1.91
C LYS A 675 7.33 13.93 2.47
N VAL A 676 6.86 13.06 1.60
CA VAL A 676 5.99 11.94 1.95
C VAL A 676 6.75 10.63 1.80
N PHE A 677 6.62 9.78 2.81
CA PHE A 677 6.79 8.35 2.73
C PHE A 677 5.40 7.73 2.67
N VAL A 678 5.11 6.88 1.68
CA VAL A 678 3.88 6.08 1.67
C VAL A 678 4.24 4.68 2.20
N GLY A 679 4.33 4.54 3.52
CA GLY A 679 4.91 3.40 4.22
C GLY A 679 4.05 2.14 4.23
N GLU A 680 2.75 2.29 3.98
CA GLU A 680 1.84 1.16 3.76
C GLU A 680 0.79 1.51 2.73
N TRP A 681 0.67 0.71 1.68
CA TRP A 681 -0.46 0.83 0.77
C TRP A 681 -0.81 -0.49 0.09
N ALA A 682 -2.11 -0.66 -0.21
CA ALA A 682 -2.62 -1.74 -1.04
C ALA A 682 -4.06 -1.49 -1.51
N ALA A 683 -4.37 -1.89 -2.73
CA ALA A 683 -5.73 -2.15 -3.17
C ALA A 683 -6.25 -3.46 -2.54
N GLN A 684 -7.26 -3.37 -1.68
CA GLN A 684 -7.80 -4.47 -0.88
C GLN A 684 -8.86 -5.31 -1.62
N GLU A 685 -8.42 -6.22 -2.49
CA GLU A 685 -9.26 -7.23 -3.14
C GLU A 685 -8.45 -8.50 -3.42
N GLY A 686 -9.09 -9.67 -3.47
CA GLY A 686 -8.42 -10.97 -3.63
C GLY A 686 -7.94 -11.58 -2.30
N ARG A 687 -7.90 -12.92 -2.20
CA ARG A 687 -7.37 -13.67 -1.04
C ARG A 687 -6.74 -14.99 -1.47
N PRO A 688 -5.63 -15.45 -0.83
CA PRO A 688 -4.85 -14.75 0.21
C PRO A 688 -3.97 -13.62 -0.36
N THR A 689 -3.91 -13.51 -1.69
CA THR A 689 -3.19 -12.49 -2.44
C THR A 689 -4.14 -11.73 -3.37
N PRO A 690 -3.76 -10.52 -3.83
CA PRO A 690 -4.49 -9.76 -4.83
C PRO A 690 -4.89 -10.54 -6.08
N ASP A 691 -5.96 -10.13 -6.73
CA ASP A 691 -6.32 -10.52 -8.09
C ASP A 691 -5.95 -9.44 -9.12
N LEU A 692 -6.33 -9.62 -10.38
CA LEU A 692 -6.04 -8.66 -11.44
C LEU A 692 -6.71 -7.31 -11.19
N ASN A 693 -7.89 -7.26 -10.55
CA ASN A 693 -8.57 -6.01 -10.27
C ASN A 693 -7.77 -5.14 -9.30
N ALA A 694 -7.33 -5.74 -8.17
CA ALA A 694 -6.43 -5.09 -7.23
C ALA A 694 -5.12 -4.65 -7.90
N ALA A 695 -4.50 -5.50 -8.72
CA ALA A 695 -3.27 -5.15 -9.41
C ALA A 695 -3.40 -3.97 -10.38
N LEU A 696 -4.56 -3.79 -11.02
CA LEU A 696 -4.83 -2.63 -11.87
C LEU A 696 -4.97 -1.34 -11.04
N GLY A 697 -5.67 -1.41 -9.91
CA GLY A 697 -5.74 -0.32 -8.93
C GLY A 697 -4.35 0.05 -8.39
N ASP A 698 -3.58 -0.96 -7.98
CA ASP A 698 -2.22 -0.80 -7.48
C ASP A 698 -1.28 -0.17 -8.52
N ALA A 699 -1.36 -0.62 -9.78
CA ALA A 699 -0.54 -0.05 -10.85
C ALA A 699 -0.89 1.42 -11.14
N ALA A 700 -2.19 1.76 -11.11
CA ALA A 700 -2.64 3.13 -11.32
C ALA A 700 -2.21 4.05 -10.15
N TRP A 701 -2.29 3.56 -8.92
CA TRP A 701 -1.81 4.26 -7.73
C TRP A 701 -0.28 4.48 -7.79
N LEU A 702 0.49 3.42 -8.03
CA LEU A 702 1.95 3.50 -8.14
C LEU A 702 2.41 4.43 -9.27
N ALA A 703 1.68 4.48 -10.39
CA ALA A 703 1.95 5.45 -11.45
C ALA A 703 1.85 6.90 -10.95
N GLY A 704 0.89 7.19 -10.07
CA GLY A 704 0.73 8.47 -9.39
C GLY A 704 1.89 8.79 -8.43
N LEU A 705 2.35 7.80 -7.66
CA LEU A 705 3.50 7.96 -6.76
C LEU A 705 4.79 8.24 -7.54
N ILE A 706 5.04 7.49 -8.62
CA ILE A 706 6.21 7.71 -9.50
C ILE A 706 6.16 9.11 -10.11
N ARG A 707 4.99 9.53 -10.62
CA ARG A 707 4.80 10.84 -11.24
C ARG A 707 5.06 11.99 -10.28
N ASN A 708 4.86 11.81 -8.98
CA ASN A 708 5.07 12.82 -7.93
C ASN A 708 6.25 12.48 -7.02
N SER A 709 7.26 11.78 -7.54
CA SER A 709 8.40 11.34 -6.74
C SER A 709 9.37 12.46 -6.32
N ASP A 710 9.08 13.71 -6.66
CA ASP A 710 9.67 14.90 -6.05
C ASP A 710 9.05 15.25 -4.68
N GLN A 711 7.84 14.76 -4.40
CA GLN A 711 7.14 14.88 -3.12
C GLN A 711 7.06 13.56 -2.36
N VAL A 712 6.73 12.47 -3.05
CA VAL A 712 6.69 11.11 -2.50
C VAL A 712 8.05 10.45 -2.70
N LEU A 713 8.89 10.48 -1.67
CA LEU A 713 10.27 10.01 -1.80
C LEU A 713 10.40 8.50 -1.70
N MET A 714 9.50 7.84 -0.96
CA MET A 714 9.54 6.42 -0.64
C MET A 714 8.12 5.86 -0.67
N GLU A 715 7.97 4.61 -1.10
CA GLU A 715 6.73 3.85 -1.06
C GLU A 715 7.00 2.37 -0.81
N CYS A 716 6.11 1.70 -0.06
CA CYS A 716 6.15 0.25 0.06
C CYS A 716 4.77 -0.36 0.26
N TYR A 717 4.53 -1.46 -0.46
CA TYR A 717 3.29 -2.23 -0.38
C TYR A 717 3.23 -3.03 0.92
N ALA A 718 2.03 -3.12 1.52
CA ALA A 718 1.81 -3.88 2.75
C ALA A 718 0.48 -4.65 2.73
N PRO A 719 0.40 -5.80 3.43
CA PRO A 719 1.50 -6.62 3.92
C PRO A 719 2.26 -7.40 2.83
N LEU A 720 3.49 -7.80 3.14
CA LEU A 720 4.38 -8.48 2.19
C LEU A 720 4.00 -9.96 1.94
N PHE A 721 3.56 -10.65 3.00
CA PHE A 721 3.54 -12.10 3.06
C PHE A 721 2.26 -12.65 3.69
N SER A 722 1.79 -13.81 3.20
CA SER A 722 0.78 -14.60 3.89
C SER A 722 1.00 -16.10 3.73
N HIS A 723 1.12 -16.80 4.86
CA HIS A 723 1.01 -18.25 4.85
C HIS A 723 -0.44 -18.65 4.51
N VAL A 724 -0.65 -19.55 3.54
CA VAL A 724 -1.99 -19.88 3.03
C VAL A 724 -2.93 -20.51 4.06
N ARG A 725 -2.40 -21.01 5.18
CA ARG A 725 -3.19 -21.55 6.31
C ARG A 725 -3.56 -20.50 7.37
N ASN A 726 -2.96 -19.32 7.35
CA ASN A 726 -3.27 -18.23 8.27
C ASN A 726 -3.20 -16.86 7.57
N ASN A 727 -4.36 -16.43 7.07
CA ASN A 727 -4.53 -15.14 6.38
C ASN A 727 -5.47 -14.27 7.22
N VAL A 728 -4.90 -13.40 8.05
CA VAL A 728 -5.66 -12.46 8.90
C VAL A 728 -5.89 -11.12 8.19
N TRP A 729 -5.04 -10.77 7.21
CA TRP A 729 -5.20 -9.56 6.40
C TRP A 729 -5.60 -9.84 4.95
N ALA A 730 -6.39 -8.93 4.36
CA ALA A 730 -7.06 -9.16 3.08
C ALA A 730 -6.10 -9.38 1.91
N THR A 731 -5.05 -8.57 1.81
CA THR A 731 -4.15 -8.55 0.66
C THR A 731 -2.71 -8.75 1.08
N ASN A 732 -1.94 -9.50 0.29
CA ASN A 732 -0.54 -9.80 0.58
C ASN A 732 0.22 -9.96 -0.74
N LEU A 733 1.44 -9.45 -0.81
CA LEU A 733 2.18 -9.42 -2.08
C LEU A 733 2.57 -10.83 -2.55
N ILE A 734 2.94 -11.70 -1.61
CA ILE A 734 3.44 -13.06 -1.82
C ILE A 734 2.72 -14.02 -0.86
N ALA A 735 2.28 -15.17 -1.36
CA ALA A 735 1.74 -16.23 -0.51
C ALA A 735 2.53 -17.54 -0.65
N TYR A 736 2.50 -18.35 0.40
CA TYR A 736 3.32 -19.54 0.51
C TYR A 736 2.69 -20.61 1.41
N ASP A 737 3.15 -21.83 1.20
CA ASP A 737 3.04 -22.93 2.16
C ASP A 737 4.46 -23.37 2.57
N ASN A 738 4.56 -24.50 3.27
CA ASN A 738 5.84 -25.05 3.74
C ASN A 738 6.80 -25.41 2.61
N LEU A 739 6.30 -25.76 1.43
CA LEU A 739 7.11 -26.24 0.31
C LEU A 739 7.45 -25.13 -0.67
N THR A 740 6.48 -24.30 -1.04
CA THR A 740 6.59 -23.39 -2.18
C THR A 740 5.86 -22.07 -1.92
N SER A 741 6.04 -21.15 -2.85
CA SER A 741 5.49 -19.80 -2.80
C SER A 741 5.18 -19.29 -4.19
N TYR A 742 4.24 -18.35 -4.29
CA TYR A 742 3.84 -17.70 -5.53
C TYR A 742 3.65 -16.19 -5.32
N VAL A 743 3.73 -15.43 -6.41
CA VAL A 743 3.59 -13.98 -6.41
C VAL A 743 2.22 -13.57 -6.93
N SER A 744 1.65 -12.51 -6.34
CA SER A 744 0.38 -11.94 -6.77
C SER A 744 0.47 -11.21 -8.13
N PRO A 745 -0.65 -10.92 -8.79
CA PRO A 745 -0.69 -9.96 -9.89
C PRO A 745 -0.18 -8.56 -9.49
N SER A 746 -0.42 -8.11 -8.25
CA SER A 746 0.11 -6.83 -7.74
C SER A 746 1.63 -6.81 -7.63
N TYR A 747 2.26 -7.94 -7.27
CA TYR A 747 3.72 -8.10 -7.35
C TYR A 747 4.22 -7.84 -8.77
N TRP A 748 3.54 -8.42 -9.77
CA TRP A 748 3.93 -8.22 -11.16
C TRP A 748 3.71 -6.80 -11.63
N ALA A 749 2.62 -6.14 -11.22
CA ALA A 749 2.38 -4.73 -11.49
C ALA A 749 3.51 -3.84 -10.93
N GLN A 750 3.86 -4.01 -9.65
CA GLN A 750 4.96 -3.30 -9.01
C GLN A 750 6.29 -3.59 -9.72
N HIS A 751 6.62 -4.87 -9.94
CA HIS A 751 7.84 -5.28 -10.64
C HIS A 751 7.91 -4.64 -12.04
N MET A 752 6.81 -4.60 -12.79
CA MET A 752 6.78 -4.00 -14.13
C MET A 752 7.11 -2.51 -14.12
N LEU A 753 6.53 -1.74 -13.19
CA LEU A 753 6.72 -0.29 -13.09
C LEU A 753 8.08 0.08 -12.51
N THR A 754 8.57 -0.66 -11.51
CA THR A 754 9.83 -0.36 -10.79
C THR A 754 11.08 -0.89 -11.51
N SER A 755 11.01 -2.05 -12.18
CA SER A 755 12.14 -2.59 -12.95
C SER A 755 12.40 -1.84 -14.27
N ARG A 756 11.41 -1.07 -14.75
CA ARG A 756 11.45 -0.24 -15.96
C ARG A 756 11.27 1.23 -15.59
N LEU A 757 11.92 1.65 -14.51
CA LEU A 757 11.86 2.99 -13.98
C LEU A 757 13.09 3.78 -14.45
N GLY A 758 12.85 4.86 -15.20
CA GLY A 758 13.87 5.85 -15.51
C GLY A 758 14.28 6.67 -14.29
N ASN A 759 15.33 7.48 -14.42
CA ASN A 759 15.77 8.39 -13.35
C ASN A 759 15.16 9.80 -13.45
N THR A 760 14.35 10.05 -14.48
CA THR A 760 13.70 11.34 -14.73
C THR A 760 12.24 11.11 -15.10
N VAL A 761 11.30 11.83 -14.48
CA VAL A 761 9.89 11.86 -14.86
C VAL A 761 9.70 12.76 -16.08
N LEU A 762 8.89 12.30 -17.03
CA LEU A 762 8.48 13.09 -18.20
C LEU A 762 6.99 13.44 -18.07
N PRO A 763 6.58 14.67 -18.42
CA PRO A 763 5.16 14.99 -18.55
C PRO A 763 4.50 14.04 -19.55
N ALA A 764 3.43 13.39 -19.12
CA ALA A 764 2.62 12.52 -19.94
C ALA A 764 1.14 12.89 -19.77
N THR A 765 0.39 12.79 -20.86
CA THR A 765 -1.05 13.13 -20.88
C THR A 765 -1.81 12.03 -21.60
N ALA A 766 -2.87 11.53 -20.94
CA ALA A 766 -3.88 10.67 -21.54
C ALA A 766 -5.16 11.48 -21.77
N ARG A 767 -5.28 12.04 -22.97
CA ARG A 767 -6.38 12.94 -23.33
C ARG A 767 -7.52 12.15 -23.95
N ALA A 768 -8.77 12.42 -23.55
CA ALA A 768 -9.97 11.74 -24.05
C ALA A 768 -9.90 10.21 -23.95
N LEU A 769 -9.25 9.75 -22.88
CA LEU A 769 -8.97 8.35 -22.60
C LEU A 769 -9.35 8.05 -21.14
N PRO A 770 -10.63 8.19 -20.79
CA PRO A 770 -11.09 8.02 -19.42
C PRO A 770 -10.73 6.64 -18.89
N GLY A 771 -10.29 6.58 -17.65
CA GLY A 771 -9.93 5.33 -16.98
C GLY A 771 -8.55 4.78 -17.32
N LEU A 772 -7.74 5.45 -18.15
CA LEU A 772 -6.33 5.13 -18.31
C LEU A 772 -5.47 5.91 -17.31
N ALA A 773 -4.65 5.22 -16.54
CA ALA A 773 -3.57 5.85 -15.77
C ALA A 773 -2.26 5.74 -16.54
N THR A 774 -1.43 6.79 -16.49
CA THR A 774 -0.15 6.81 -17.20
C THR A 774 0.97 7.41 -16.37
N VAL A 775 2.18 6.91 -16.61
CA VAL A 775 3.42 7.53 -16.14
C VAL A 775 4.52 7.29 -17.16
N ALA A 776 5.34 8.31 -17.42
CA ALA A 776 6.48 8.22 -18.32
C ALA A 776 7.77 8.60 -17.59
N THR A 777 8.81 7.80 -17.79
CA THR A 777 10.13 8.08 -17.23
C THR A 777 11.22 7.85 -18.28
N ARG A 778 12.39 8.46 -18.07
CA ARG A 778 13.55 8.35 -18.96
C ARG A 778 14.82 8.05 -18.18
N SER A 779 15.69 7.23 -18.74
CA SER A 779 17.09 7.08 -18.32
C SER A 779 17.98 7.03 -19.55
N GLY A 780 18.85 8.02 -19.71
CA GLY A 780 19.66 8.19 -20.92
C GLY A 780 18.79 8.22 -22.18
N ASN A 781 19.00 7.26 -23.09
CA ASN A 781 18.24 7.13 -24.33
C ASN A 781 17.06 6.15 -24.24
N ARG A 782 16.71 5.64 -23.05
CA ARG A 782 15.55 4.77 -22.86
C ARG A 782 14.39 5.54 -22.26
N LEU A 783 13.23 5.47 -22.89
CA LEU A 783 11.98 6.03 -22.42
C LEU A 783 11.03 4.88 -22.09
N TYR A 784 10.44 4.92 -20.90
CA TYR A 784 9.45 3.97 -20.43
C TYR A 784 8.11 4.69 -20.31
N LEU A 785 7.09 4.20 -21.01
CA LEU A 785 5.72 4.68 -20.90
C LEU A 785 4.85 3.53 -20.36
N ALA A 786 4.43 3.66 -19.10
CA ALA A 786 3.46 2.76 -18.50
C ALA A 786 2.04 3.29 -18.72
N VAL A 787 1.15 2.38 -19.12
CA VAL A 787 -0.29 2.64 -19.33
C VAL A 787 -1.06 1.53 -18.64
N VAL A 788 -1.97 1.92 -17.75
CA VAL A 788 -2.86 1.01 -17.03
C VAL A 788 -4.27 1.19 -17.59
N ASN A 789 -4.82 0.12 -18.16
CA ASN A 789 -6.20 0.07 -18.64
C ASN A 789 -7.04 -0.77 -17.68
N CYS A 790 -7.81 -0.09 -16.82
CA CYS A 790 -8.74 -0.73 -15.91
C CYS A 790 -10.09 -1.08 -16.58
N GLY A 791 -10.29 -0.70 -17.84
CA GLY A 791 -11.50 -0.98 -18.62
C GLY A 791 -11.53 -2.39 -19.20
N THR A 792 -12.72 -2.86 -19.53
CA THR A 792 -12.95 -4.17 -20.18
C THR A 792 -12.80 -4.12 -21.69
N GLU A 793 -12.60 -2.93 -22.25
CA GLU A 793 -12.42 -2.71 -23.68
C GLU A 793 -10.95 -2.50 -24.04
N LYS A 794 -10.60 -2.98 -25.22
CA LYS A 794 -9.30 -2.72 -25.84
C LYS A 794 -9.26 -1.27 -26.31
N VAL A 795 -8.19 -0.56 -26.00
CA VAL A 795 -8.01 0.83 -26.43
C VAL A 795 -6.89 0.93 -27.47
N THR A 796 -7.21 1.37 -28.67
CA THR A 796 -6.23 1.69 -29.71
C THR A 796 -6.06 3.20 -29.77
N VAL A 797 -4.85 3.69 -29.49
CA VAL A 797 -4.60 5.12 -29.28
C VAL A 797 -3.40 5.61 -30.08
N PRO A 798 -3.46 6.82 -30.64
CA PRO A 798 -2.26 7.49 -31.12
C PRO A 798 -1.37 7.84 -29.91
N VAL A 799 -0.08 7.61 -30.10
CA VAL A 799 1.00 7.97 -29.18
C VAL A 799 1.86 9.02 -29.87
N GLU A 800 2.12 10.13 -29.18
CA GLU A 800 2.98 11.21 -29.64
C GLU A 800 4.11 11.46 -28.64
N LEU A 801 5.34 11.51 -29.14
CA LEU A 801 6.54 11.83 -28.38
C LEU A 801 7.04 13.19 -28.82
N LYS A 802 6.85 14.20 -27.97
CA LYS A 802 7.20 15.59 -28.24
C LYS A 802 8.63 15.88 -27.83
N GLY A 803 9.23 16.91 -28.43
CA GLY A 803 10.54 17.43 -28.04
C GLY A 803 11.71 16.48 -28.32
N LEU A 804 11.56 15.54 -29.25
CA LEU A 804 12.63 14.63 -29.66
C LEU A 804 13.67 15.35 -30.53
N ALA A 805 14.95 15.25 -30.18
CA ALA A 805 16.04 15.88 -30.93
C ALA A 805 16.34 15.22 -32.29
N LYS A 806 16.23 13.88 -32.38
CA LYS A 806 16.48 13.14 -33.64
C LYS A 806 15.41 12.10 -33.97
N GLY A 807 14.82 11.45 -32.97
CA GLY A 807 13.73 10.48 -33.15
C GLY A 807 13.79 9.29 -32.21
N VAL A 808 13.12 8.21 -32.60
CA VAL A 808 13.05 6.93 -31.87
C VAL A 808 13.40 5.80 -32.83
N LYS A 809 14.10 4.77 -32.34
CA LYS A 809 14.30 3.53 -33.10
C LYS A 809 12.95 2.89 -33.40
N ARG A 810 12.81 2.34 -34.61
CA ARG A 810 11.56 1.70 -35.06
C ARG A 810 11.17 0.44 -34.29
N GLN A 811 12.09 -0.14 -33.54
CA GLN A 811 11.86 -1.29 -32.68
C GLN A 811 11.75 -0.83 -31.23
N ALA A 812 10.59 -1.10 -30.64
CA ALA A 812 10.32 -0.94 -29.22
C ALA A 812 9.90 -2.29 -28.63
N THR A 813 9.75 -2.37 -27.32
CA THR A 813 9.18 -3.56 -26.65
C THR A 813 7.98 -3.17 -25.81
N ALA A 814 6.98 -4.04 -25.77
CA ALA A 814 5.84 -3.93 -24.87
C ALA A 814 5.88 -5.10 -23.89
N THR A 815 5.89 -4.82 -22.59
CA THR A 815 5.64 -5.82 -21.55
C THR A 815 4.21 -5.63 -21.04
N VAL A 816 3.39 -6.68 -21.08
CA VAL A 816 1.96 -6.62 -20.74
C VAL A 816 1.61 -7.67 -19.69
N LEU A 817 0.95 -7.25 -18.61
CA LEU A 817 0.20 -8.10 -17.69
C LEU A 817 -1.28 -7.91 -17.98
N THR A 818 -2.02 -8.99 -18.27
CA THR A 818 -3.46 -8.97 -18.55
C THR A 818 -4.06 -10.36 -18.32
N GLY A 819 -5.38 -10.45 -18.14
CA GLY A 819 -6.11 -11.68 -17.91
C GLY A 819 -7.55 -11.64 -18.43
N PRO A 820 -8.24 -12.79 -18.44
CA PRO A 820 -9.59 -12.91 -18.99
C PRO A 820 -10.66 -12.21 -18.14
N SER A 821 -10.41 -11.94 -16.86
CA SER A 821 -11.36 -11.27 -15.96
C SER A 821 -10.66 -10.59 -14.78
N ARG A 822 -11.37 -9.65 -14.14
CA ARG A 822 -10.93 -8.94 -12.92
C ARG A 822 -10.51 -9.88 -11.78
N ALA A 823 -11.22 -11.00 -11.61
CA ALA A 823 -10.97 -11.97 -10.54
C ALA A 823 -9.80 -12.95 -10.82
N THR A 824 -9.11 -12.82 -11.96
CA THR A 824 -8.01 -13.72 -12.30
C THR A 824 -6.85 -13.50 -11.32
N THR A 825 -6.28 -14.57 -10.75
CA THR A 825 -5.13 -14.50 -9.83
C THR A 825 -4.19 -15.71 -10.01
N ASN A 826 -3.02 -15.65 -9.36
CA ASN A 826 -2.11 -16.78 -9.22
C ASN A 826 -2.43 -17.58 -7.95
N THR A 827 -2.08 -18.86 -7.93
CA THR A 827 -2.25 -19.74 -6.76
C THR A 827 -1.03 -20.65 -6.57
N LEU A 828 -0.96 -21.40 -5.46
CA LEU A 828 0.11 -22.39 -5.26
C LEU A 828 0.13 -23.47 -6.36
N THR A 829 -1.04 -23.90 -6.84
CA THR A 829 -1.16 -24.93 -7.88
C THR A 829 -0.99 -24.37 -9.29
N GLU A 830 -1.30 -23.09 -9.48
CA GLU A 830 -1.19 -22.39 -10.75
C GLU A 830 -0.44 -21.05 -10.58
N PRO A 831 0.87 -21.08 -10.26
CA PRO A 831 1.63 -19.87 -9.92
C PRO A 831 1.96 -18.98 -11.14
N GLY A 832 1.63 -19.44 -12.35
CA GLY A 832 1.95 -18.78 -13.61
C GLY A 832 0.73 -18.35 -14.44
N THR A 833 -0.48 -18.36 -13.87
CA THR A 833 -1.72 -17.98 -14.56
C THR A 833 -1.67 -16.55 -15.08
N LEU A 834 -1.16 -15.63 -14.26
CA LEU A 834 -0.92 -14.23 -14.59
C LEU A 834 0.56 -13.90 -14.42
N VAL A 835 1.24 -13.78 -15.55
CA VAL A 835 2.64 -13.33 -15.65
C VAL A 835 2.79 -12.31 -16.78
N PRO A 836 3.67 -11.31 -16.63
CA PRO A 836 3.96 -10.37 -17.71
C PRO A 836 4.55 -11.05 -18.94
N ARG A 837 4.09 -10.67 -20.13
CA ARG A 837 4.62 -11.15 -21.41
C ARG A 837 5.23 -9.99 -22.19
N THR A 838 6.42 -10.20 -22.75
CA THR A 838 7.12 -9.18 -23.55
C THR A 838 7.05 -9.52 -25.03
N SER A 839 6.72 -8.53 -25.86
CA SER A 839 6.68 -8.62 -27.32
C SER A 839 7.40 -7.43 -27.96
N SER A 840 7.80 -7.58 -29.22
CA SER A 840 8.35 -6.47 -30.02
C SER A 840 7.22 -5.63 -30.62
N VAL A 841 7.37 -4.31 -30.58
CA VAL A 841 6.51 -3.35 -31.27
C VAL A 841 7.30 -2.77 -32.44
N THR A 842 6.82 -3.00 -33.66
CA THR A 842 7.42 -2.47 -34.89
C THR A 842 6.75 -1.18 -35.32
N GLY A 843 7.53 -0.25 -35.86
CA GLY A 843 7.00 1.01 -36.38
C GLY A 843 6.87 2.10 -35.33
N ALA A 844 7.56 1.96 -34.19
CA ALA A 844 7.72 3.05 -33.24
C ALA A 844 8.38 4.26 -33.93
N ALA A 845 7.87 5.45 -33.66
CA ALA A 845 8.34 6.71 -34.23
C ALA A 845 7.97 7.86 -33.28
N ALA A 846 8.22 9.11 -33.69
CA ALA A 846 7.76 10.28 -32.94
C ALA A 846 6.23 10.32 -32.80
N SER A 847 5.51 9.77 -33.78
CA SER A 847 4.08 9.49 -33.67
C SER A 847 3.78 8.11 -34.22
N PHE A 848 3.01 7.31 -33.48
CA PHE A 848 2.63 5.95 -33.87
C PHE A 848 1.34 5.54 -33.14
N THR A 849 0.75 4.42 -33.52
CA THR A 849 -0.43 3.88 -32.82
C THR A 849 -0.01 2.75 -31.89
N SER A 850 -0.53 2.74 -30.66
CA SER A 850 -0.40 1.64 -29.73
C SER A 850 -1.76 1.02 -29.41
N THR A 851 -1.78 -0.28 -29.13
CA THR A 851 -2.97 -0.99 -28.67
C THR A 851 -2.75 -1.46 -27.25
N VAL A 852 -3.60 -1.01 -26.34
CA VAL A 852 -3.59 -1.37 -24.92
C VAL A 852 -4.72 -2.38 -24.69
N PRO A 853 -4.42 -3.63 -24.30
CA PRO A 853 -5.45 -4.64 -24.02
C PRO A 853 -6.40 -4.21 -22.89
N PRO A 854 -7.60 -4.79 -22.82
CA PRO A 854 -8.46 -4.62 -21.65
C PRO A 854 -7.79 -5.20 -20.40
N LEU A 855 -8.17 -4.68 -19.22
CA LEU A 855 -7.71 -5.16 -17.91
C LEU A 855 -6.20 -5.40 -17.91
N SER A 856 -5.41 -4.38 -18.24
CA SER A 856 -3.98 -4.55 -18.46
C SER A 856 -3.10 -3.48 -17.84
N VAL A 857 -1.90 -3.90 -17.45
CA VAL A 857 -0.75 -3.03 -17.22
C VAL A 857 0.18 -3.23 -18.42
N THR A 858 0.49 -2.16 -19.15
CA THR A 858 1.37 -2.19 -20.32
C THR A 858 2.53 -1.23 -20.10
N VAL A 859 3.77 -1.70 -20.24
CA VAL A 859 4.97 -0.84 -20.25
C VAL A 859 5.62 -0.91 -21.63
N LEU A 860 5.62 0.23 -22.33
CA LEU A 860 6.35 0.43 -23.58
C LEU A 860 7.76 0.91 -23.26
N GLU A 861 8.77 0.21 -23.78
CA GLU A 861 10.17 0.63 -23.73
C GLU A 861 10.62 1.04 -25.13
N LEU A 862 11.01 2.31 -25.24
CA LEU A 862 11.40 3.00 -26.47
C LEU A 862 12.86 3.42 -26.37
N VAL A 863 13.59 3.32 -27.48
CA VAL A 863 15.00 3.78 -27.56
C VAL A 863 15.09 5.03 -28.42
N LEU A 864 15.40 6.15 -27.78
CA LEU A 864 15.64 7.44 -28.43
C LEU A 864 16.98 7.42 -29.20
N THR A 865 17.05 8.14 -30.31
CA THR A 865 18.23 8.19 -31.21
C THR A 865 18.98 9.51 -31.14
#